data_AF-A0AB74DNS5-F1
#
_entry.id   AF-A0AB74DNS5-F1
#
_cell.length_a   1.000
_cell.length_b   1.000
_cell.length_c   1.000
_cell.angle_alpha   90.00
_cell.angle_beta   90.00
_cell.angle_gamma   90.00
#
_symmetry.space_group_name_H-M   'P 1'
#
loop_
_entity.id
_entity.type
_entity.pdbx_description
1 polymer ?
#
loop_
_entity_poly.entity_id
_entity_poly.type
_entity_poly.pdbx_seq_one_letter_code
_entity_poly.pdbx_strand_id
1 'polypeptide(L)'
;MARVEELKKLSILDVAEALGMELKRQGTDRYVWVEHESFVISPRRNIFSWFSRDVKGDVIKLVQTIREEQTGTRPSFKTAKHFLEVGEFPEVDMTAAPEPKLAFEYRHERYEHTNPSWTKDYLRRERKLSEDTITFFFQQGNIAEISHKMNDYSEPAIVFKFKNSQGKVMGASLQGIVENREKYPDRGYLKRILKNSDGLTGFYADVGRPKRLIFAESPIDVMSYYQLHPQLQDVRLVAMDGLKEGLMSFRFAELVSELQGKTYEPGERTARVLEATAKTSTFFQSNEDFITLAVDNDSAGWNFISKLQEKGIPFKLDIPPIAEKGVEKADWNSFLKEPLQGQAELVHIYSYDKKKKAAAYQGYFSKELAAAKVAQLTVGDVVAFSTSETLSRDEIDGLAANQSKTYQQLSEAKEGLREEVPQTLNIWAGKNENTLLSNLAPSLLVIDGFSYESVEHAYQTLKSGKINAKAYSWAEKNRAAFKAGQKVQSDRVLGLADTSKNILLMEKLLKERYQQDTSFRQALDATRGKVLTHEQDQGVWRIEFPRILMKIRDREHSIKENQMAENNIDVIQKQATEQEMLLQAARQEEFLHSLDKDKFLKSLELIQKYSVSEVLSRPPIYQGDDQRLEALQIDLEGFDYKPLDDFVIQYIDPDYEELTIFSGAWNDFFKNGAGKDLTVDSFITLAKNNGLVDEVPVVEPWQAITVLEPIKTYSVKNGELQEDFDSVSGLLEFVKQNLSETERHILEQELAEDDRGTPTDILMTIDSALVGDFDVYVNGQSIISVYPNNIDEQATELKVRTSEEVVHRDMMQQIQQDEENYLNAIDKENFTGIVKLVQEYDSEIVFLLSESDQEVKQRLLQENLDIEPVREFAERYLGIQNDGLRHEKLTSLTADILIAKAVEKGVLDKENFPKVFRVAEQKKPTIDQLIQDRDLKGLSAHMKEGVKNYFNSDTYKAFLNTMSKLNNYSLNNLFLIVAQNPKASAVASFKAWKSFDRHVKKGEKALKIWAPYQVTRKDEKGKPVLNKKGQEVKDTRFRLVPVFDVSQTEGKELPQPVYELEGTHQDYANLYRAAKETAAAKGIAFEISKKPMEAHGFYSPTDSKIVIRAGMSERETLSTIFHEMAHADLHNPKSLEGKHLTRTTKELQAESVAYVVANHYGLDTSSYSFGYLAGWSKEPDSLADLEAQLSIVQQEAKDLIQRLDTAFEKYQSKEVSKDPLSQKLEHFNEKCQQKMAEKAASEPEKKSHPQKGDEEKDNQASK
;
A
#
# COMPACT_ATOMS: atom_id res chain seq x y z
N MET A 1 -20.41 -35.75 1.74
CA MET A 1 -21.16 -34.61 1.18
C MET A 1 -20.29 -33.94 0.14
N ALA A 2 -20.84 -33.63 -1.03
CA ALA A 2 -20.13 -32.96 -2.11
C ALA A 2 -19.76 -31.52 -1.69
N ARG A 3 -18.69 -30.97 -2.24
CA ARG A 3 -18.35 -29.55 -2.01
C ARG A 3 -19.33 -28.68 -2.79
N VAL A 4 -19.68 -27.51 -2.25
CA VAL A 4 -20.63 -26.55 -2.86
C VAL A 4 -20.27 -26.24 -4.31
N GLU A 5 -18.98 -26.11 -4.58
CA GLU A 5 -18.45 -25.76 -5.89
C GLU A 5 -18.45 -26.93 -6.90
N GLU A 6 -18.57 -28.18 -6.43
CA GLU A 6 -18.84 -29.33 -7.30
C GLU A 6 -20.31 -29.34 -7.72
N LEU A 7 -21.21 -29.02 -6.79
CA LEU A 7 -22.64 -28.95 -7.07
C LEU A 7 -22.97 -27.82 -8.05
N LYS A 8 -22.25 -26.69 -7.98
CA LYS A 8 -22.39 -25.58 -8.94
C LYS A 8 -22.02 -25.93 -10.39
N LYS A 9 -21.26 -27.01 -10.60
CA LYS A 9 -20.86 -27.51 -11.92
C LYS A 9 -21.86 -28.47 -12.55
N LEU A 10 -22.87 -28.91 -11.80
CA LEU A 10 -23.97 -29.72 -12.36
C LEU A 10 -24.61 -28.97 -13.52
N SER A 11 -24.98 -29.69 -14.58
CA SER A 11 -25.66 -29.11 -15.74
C SER A 11 -26.94 -28.41 -15.26
N ILE A 12 -27.01 -27.10 -15.45
CA ILE A 12 -28.20 -26.33 -15.07
C ILE A 12 -29.44 -26.75 -15.85
N LEU A 13 -29.24 -27.37 -17.02
CA LEU A 13 -30.32 -27.95 -17.81
C LEU A 13 -30.83 -29.23 -17.15
N ASP A 14 -29.93 -30.12 -16.73
CA ASP A 14 -30.29 -31.39 -16.09
C ASP A 14 -30.93 -31.15 -14.72
N VAL A 15 -30.44 -30.14 -13.99
CA VAL A 15 -31.04 -29.70 -12.71
C VAL A 15 -32.42 -29.10 -12.93
N ALA A 16 -32.63 -28.31 -13.99
CA ALA A 16 -33.95 -27.77 -14.33
C ALA A 16 -34.94 -28.89 -14.72
N GLU A 17 -34.48 -29.90 -15.48
CA GLU A 17 -35.28 -31.08 -15.81
C GLU A 17 -35.61 -31.91 -14.55
N ALA A 18 -34.65 -32.10 -13.64
CA ALA A 18 -34.86 -32.79 -12.35
C ALA A 18 -35.84 -32.04 -11.43
N LEU A 19 -35.95 -30.71 -11.57
CA LEU A 19 -36.95 -29.88 -10.90
C LEU A 19 -38.33 -29.91 -11.59
N GLY A 20 -38.48 -30.67 -12.68
CA GLY A 20 -39.73 -30.84 -13.42
C GLY A 20 -40.05 -29.68 -14.37
N MET A 21 -39.07 -28.88 -14.77
CA MET A 21 -39.30 -27.76 -15.69
C MET A 21 -39.41 -28.24 -17.14
N GLU A 22 -40.48 -27.86 -17.84
CA GLU A 22 -40.60 -28.11 -19.28
C GLU A 22 -39.88 -27.00 -20.09
N LEU A 23 -38.77 -27.34 -20.74
CA LEU A 23 -37.92 -26.36 -21.42
C LEU A 23 -38.04 -26.44 -22.94
N LYS A 24 -38.20 -25.29 -23.59
CA LYS A 24 -38.18 -25.14 -25.05
C LYS A 24 -36.88 -24.51 -25.51
N ARG A 25 -36.18 -25.18 -26.41
CA ARG A 25 -34.95 -24.63 -27.02
C ARG A 25 -35.26 -23.45 -27.94
N GLN A 26 -34.57 -22.33 -27.73
CA GLN A 26 -34.75 -21.11 -28.54
C GLN A 26 -33.38 -20.60 -29.02
N GLY A 27 -32.92 -21.13 -30.16
CA GLY A 27 -31.60 -20.81 -30.73
C GLY A 27 -30.51 -21.80 -30.31
N THR A 28 -29.24 -21.40 -30.44
CA THR A 28 -28.10 -22.33 -30.27
C THR A 28 -27.74 -22.60 -28.81
N ASP A 29 -27.94 -21.63 -27.91
CA ASP A 29 -27.47 -21.66 -26.50
C ASP A 29 -28.47 -21.04 -25.52
N ARG A 30 -29.77 -21.21 -25.78
CA ARG A 30 -30.82 -20.71 -24.89
C ARG A 30 -31.99 -21.69 -24.81
N TYR A 31 -32.46 -21.90 -23.59
CA TYR A 31 -33.68 -22.64 -23.28
C TYR A 31 -34.60 -21.72 -22.50
N VAL A 32 -35.88 -21.73 -22.85
CA VAL A 32 -36.91 -20.95 -22.19
C VAL A 32 -37.86 -21.90 -21.49
N TRP A 33 -38.28 -21.59 -20.28
CA TRP A 33 -39.29 -22.37 -19.58
C TRP A 33 -40.66 -22.13 -20.22
N VAL A 34 -41.35 -23.19 -20.64
CA VAL A 34 -42.62 -23.12 -21.40
C VAL A 34 -43.69 -22.34 -20.64
N GLU A 35 -43.76 -22.48 -19.31
CA GLU A 35 -44.74 -21.76 -18.47
C GLU A 35 -44.36 -20.30 -18.21
N HIS A 36 -43.08 -19.94 -18.37
CA HIS A 36 -42.54 -18.62 -18.07
C HIS A 36 -41.59 -18.14 -19.18
N GLU A 37 -42.14 -17.46 -20.20
CA GLU A 37 -41.40 -17.01 -21.39
C GLU A 37 -40.21 -16.06 -21.11
N SER A 38 -40.17 -15.44 -19.91
CA SER A 38 -39.08 -14.57 -19.47
C SER A 38 -37.99 -15.29 -18.66
N PHE A 39 -38.15 -16.60 -18.43
CA PHE A 39 -37.18 -17.44 -17.75
C PHE A 39 -36.27 -18.10 -18.77
N VAL A 40 -35.00 -17.72 -18.80
CA VAL A 40 -34.03 -18.16 -19.79
C VAL A 40 -32.84 -18.84 -19.12
N ILE A 41 -32.57 -20.07 -19.53
CA ILE A 41 -31.40 -20.85 -19.16
C ILE A 41 -30.35 -20.72 -20.28
N SER A 42 -29.11 -20.46 -19.89
CA SER A 42 -27.94 -20.45 -20.77
C SER A 42 -27.01 -21.61 -20.40
N PRO A 43 -27.16 -22.79 -21.05
CA PRO A 43 -26.40 -23.98 -20.69
C PRO A 43 -24.89 -23.79 -20.77
N ARG A 44 -24.38 -23.04 -21.77
CA ARG A 44 -22.94 -22.77 -21.90
C ARG A 44 -22.36 -21.96 -20.74
N ARG A 45 -23.17 -21.11 -20.11
CA ARG A 45 -22.75 -20.27 -18.97
C ARG A 45 -23.14 -20.88 -17.63
N ASN A 46 -23.84 -22.01 -17.63
CA ASN A 46 -24.39 -22.69 -16.47
C ASN A 46 -25.18 -21.80 -15.50
N ILE A 47 -25.92 -20.82 -16.05
CA ILE A 47 -26.72 -19.84 -15.30
C ILE A 47 -28.13 -19.71 -15.88
N PHE A 48 -29.06 -19.31 -15.04
CA PHE A 48 -30.39 -18.87 -15.45
C PHE A 48 -30.58 -17.38 -15.19
N SER A 49 -31.47 -16.78 -15.97
CA SER A 49 -31.94 -15.41 -15.81
C SER A 49 -33.46 -15.38 -15.93
N TRP A 50 -34.13 -14.84 -14.91
CA TRP A 50 -35.57 -14.60 -14.90
C TRP A 50 -35.83 -13.11 -15.00
N PHE A 51 -35.98 -12.62 -16.23
CA PHE A 51 -35.96 -11.18 -16.53
C PHE A 51 -37.15 -10.41 -15.94
N SER A 52 -38.31 -11.06 -15.75
CA SER A 52 -39.48 -10.42 -15.12
C SER A 52 -39.37 -10.27 -13.60
N ARG A 53 -38.43 -11.00 -12.95
CA ARG A 53 -38.23 -10.96 -11.49
C ARG A 53 -36.85 -10.43 -11.08
N ASP A 54 -36.03 -10.02 -12.05
CA ASP A 54 -34.63 -9.61 -11.88
C ASP A 54 -33.79 -10.62 -11.05
N VAL A 55 -34.09 -11.91 -11.21
CA VAL A 55 -33.35 -12.99 -10.53
C VAL A 55 -32.42 -13.66 -11.52
N LYS A 56 -31.14 -13.79 -11.16
CA LYS A 56 -30.15 -14.58 -11.90
C LYS A 56 -29.31 -15.40 -10.94
N GLY A 57 -28.77 -16.52 -11.39
CA GLY A 57 -27.86 -17.32 -10.56
C GLY A 57 -27.47 -18.66 -11.15
N ASP A 58 -26.70 -19.37 -10.35
CA ASP A 58 -26.22 -20.73 -10.60
C ASP A 58 -27.29 -21.80 -10.26
N VAL A 59 -26.93 -23.08 -10.35
CA VAL A 59 -27.80 -24.23 -10.07
C VAL A 59 -28.31 -24.30 -8.63
N ILE A 60 -27.57 -23.79 -7.63
CA ILE A 60 -28.05 -23.74 -6.24
C ILE A 60 -29.14 -22.69 -6.13
N LYS A 61 -28.90 -21.51 -6.72
CA LYS A 61 -29.91 -20.45 -6.80
C LYS A 61 -31.12 -20.90 -7.61
N LEU A 62 -30.94 -21.72 -8.64
CA LEU A 62 -32.01 -22.30 -9.45
C LEU A 62 -32.91 -23.19 -8.59
N VAL A 63 -32.34 -24.18 -7.88
CA VAL A 63 -33.10 -25.08 -6.98
C VAL A 63 -33.89 -24.29 -5.94
N GLN A 64 -33.26 -23.29 -5.31
CA GLN A 64 -33.96 -22.44 -4.35
C GLN A 64 -35.11 -21.67 -4.98
N THR A 65 -34.90 -21.07 -6.15
CA THR A 65 -35.87 -20.19 -6.81
C THR A 65 -37.05 -20.97 -7.36
N ILE A 66 -36.80 -22.14 -7.97
CA ILE A 66 -37.87 -22.97 -8.54
C ILE A 66 -38.66 -23.67 -7.43
N ARG A 67 -38.00 -24.14 -6.37
CA ARG A 67 -38.71 -24.73 -5.24
C ARG A 67 -39.53 -23.70 -4.47
N GLU A 68 -39.01 -22.48 -4.34
CA GLU A 68 -39.75 -21.32 -3.81
C GLU A 68 -41.00 -21.04 -4.65
N GLU A 69 -40.90 -21.09 -5.99
CA GLU A 69 -42.05 -20.91 -6.89
C GLU A 69 -43.08 -22.05 -6.77
N GLN A 70 -42.63 -23.30 -6.71
CA GLN A 70 -43.51 -24.47 -6.66
C GLN A 70 -44.21 -24.66 -5.30
N THR A 71 -43.57 -24.24 -4.20
CA THR A 71 -44.04 -24.54 -2.83
C THR A 71 -44.36 -23.30 -2.00
N GLY A 72 -44.05 -22.10 -2.50
CA GLY A 72 -44.18 -20.83 -1.79
C GLY A 72 -43.13 -20.60 -0.70
N THR A 73 -42.21 -21.55 -0.44
CA THR A 73 -41.17 -21.44 0.60
C THR A 73 -39.79 -21.72 0.03
N ARG A 74 -38.84 -20.84 0.31
CA ARG A 74 -37.46 -20.98 -0.18
C ARG A 74 -36.68 -22.01 0.65
N PRO A 75 -36.14 -23.08 0.05
CA PRO A 75 -35.34 -24.05 0.79
C PRO A 75 -34.01 -23.44 1.25
N SER A 76 -33.56 -23.85 2.45
CA SER A 76 -32.26 -23.41 2.98
C SER A 76 -31.11 -23.86 2.08
N PHE A 77 -29.94 -23.22 2.21
CA PHE A 77 -28.75 -23.61 1.45
C PHE A 77 -28.41 -25.10 1.65
N LYS A 78 -28.50 -25.62 2.88
CA LYS A 78 -28.31 -27.04 3.21
C LYS A 78 -29.31 -27.95 2.48
N THR A 79 -30.57 -27.51 2.38
CA THR A 79 -31.63 -28.27 1.71
C THR A 79 -31.45 -28.28 0.19
N ALA A 80 -31.11 -27.13 -0.42
CA ALA A 80 -30.83 -27.04 -1.85
C ALA A 80 -29.55 -27.83 -2.21
N LYS A 81 -28.54 -27.79 -1.35
CA LYS A 81 -27.31 -28.58 -1.45
C LYS A 81 -27.62 -30.08 -1.41
N HIS A 82 -28.48 -30.51 -0.48
CA HIS A 82 -28.89 -31.91 -0.38
C HIS A 82 -29.59 -32.39 -1.65
N PHE A 83 -30.57 -31.62 -2.17
CA PHE A 83 -31.24 -31.94 -3.44
C PHE A 83 -30.25 -32.12 -4.60
N LEU A 84 -29.24 -31.24 -4.70
CA LEU A 84 -28.20 -31.37 -5.74
C LEU A 84 -27.27 -32.58 -5.52
N GLU A 85 -27.12 -33.05 -4.28
CA GLU A 85 -26.29 -34.22 -3.95
C GLU A 85 -27.01 -35.54 -4.18
N VAL A 86 -28.30 -35.62 -3.87
CA VAL A 86 -29.06 -36.89 -3.84
C VAL A 86 -30.20 -36.96 -4.86
N GLY A 87 -30.53 -35.85 -5.53
CA GLY A 87 -31.61 -35.76 -6.51
C GLY A 87 -33.02 -35.64 -5.91
N GLU A 88 -33.14 -35.68 -4.58
CA GLU A 88 -34.40 -35.62 -3.84
C GLU A 88 -34.32 -34.58 -2.72
N PHE A 89 -35.45 -33.93 -2.43
CA PHE A 89 -35.55 -33.08 -1.25
C PHE A 89 -35.70 -33.99 -0.01
N PRO A 90 -34.97 -33.74 1.09
CA PRO A 90 -35.08 -34.57 2.27
C PRO A 90 -36.53 -34.48 2.79
N GLU A 91 -37.11 -35.62 3.19
CA GLU A 91 -38.41 -35.62 3.86
C GLU A 91 -38.28 -34.76 5.12
N VAL A 92 -39.05 -33.68 5.16
CA VAL A 92 -39.03 -32.75 6.28
C VAL A 92 -39.71 -33.44 7.45
N ASP A 93 -38.91 -33.99 8.36
CA ASP A 93 -39.41 -34.25 9.71
C ASP A 93 -39.67 -32.89 10.36
N MET A 94 -40.95 -32.50 10.37
CA MET A 94 -41.42 -31.23 10.95
C MET A 94 -41.19 -31.16 12.47
N THR A 95 -40.60 -32.19 13.09
CA THR A 95 -40.35 -32.27 14.54
C THR A 95 -38.88 -32.08 14.95
N ALA A 96 -37.92 -32.05 14.02
CA ALA A 96 -36.50 -31.87 14.36
C ALA A 96 -36.10 -30.38 14.43
N ALA A 97 -35.82 -29.90 15.65
CA ALA A 97 -35.36 -28.52 15.89
C ALA A 97 -33.97 -28.25 15.26
N PRO A 98 -33.70 -27.02 14.77
CA PRO A 98 -32.38 -26.66 14.23
C PRO A 98 -31.29 -26.73 15.32
N GLU A 99 -30.08 -27.17 14.92
CA GLU A 99 -28.89 -27.14 15.79
C GLU A 99 -28.68 -25.73 16.38
N PRO A 100 -28.53 -25.59 17.70
CA PRO A 100 -28.44 -24.28 18.34
C PRO A 100 -27.14 -23.57 17.93
N LYS A 101 -27.27 -22.34 17.44
CA LYS A 101 -26.14 -21.42 17.26
C LYS A 101 -25.51 -21.16 18.63
N LEU A 102 -24.20 -21.36 18.79
CA LEU A 102 -23.49 -21.02 20.03
C LEU A 102 -23.76 -19.56 20.39
N ALA A 103 -24.18 -19.33 21.63
CA ALA A 103 -24.47 -17.99 22.12
C ALA A 103 -23.19 -17.14 22.14
N PHE A 104 -23.31 -15.85 21.87
CA PHE A 104 -22.20 -14.92 22.04
C PHE A 104 -21.80 -14.85 23.52
N GLU A 105 -20.51 -14.97 23.80
CA GLU A 105 -19.92 -14.78 25.11
C GLU A 105 -18.89 -13.66 25.05
N TYR A 106 -19.03 -12.69 25.95
CA TYR A 106 -18.16 -11.52 25.98
C TYR A 106 -16.90 -11.77 26.82
N ARG A 107 -15.89 -12.38 26.20
CA ARG A 107 -14.64 -12.78 26.88
C ARG A 107 -13.61 -11.67 27.03
N HIS A 108 -13.88 -10.49 26.48
CA HIS A 108 -12.96 -9.36 26.51
C HIS A 108 -13.06 -8.55 27.81
N GLU A 109 -14.04 -8.83 28.68
CA GLU A 109 -14.24 -8.14 29.95
C GLU A 109 -12.98 -8.14 30.82
N ARG A 110 -12.22 -9.24 30.84
CA ARG A 110 -10.98 -9.37 31.60
C ARG A 110 -9.79 -8.57 31.05
N TYR A 111 -9.89 -8.08 29.82
CA TYR A 111 -8.85 -7.26 29.17
C TYR A 111 -9.25 -5.78 29.11
N GLU A 112 -10.39 -5.41 29.70
CA GLU A 112 -10.82 -4.01 29.75
C GLU A 112 -9.96 -3.22 30.73
N HIS A 113 -9.47 -2.08 30.26
CA HIS A 113 -8.72 -1.17 31.11
C HIS A 113 -9.64 -0.54 32.15
N THR A 114 -9.17 -0.48 33.39
CA THR A 114 -9.85 0.22 34.48
C THR A 114 -9.95 1.73 34.23
N ASN A 115 -8.96 2.29 33.52
CA ASN A 115 -8.92 3.70 33.13
C ASN A 115 -8.81 3.86 31.60
N PRO A 116 -9.89 4.24 30.90
CA PRO A 116 -9.91 4.32 29.44
C PRO A 116 -9.39 5.68 28.93
N SER A 117 -8.23 6.13 29.42
CA SER A 117 -7.71 7.48 29.15
C SER A 117 -7.38 7.69 27.67
N TRP A 118 -6.80 6.70 26.99
CA TRP A 118 -6.40 6.86 25.58
C TRP A 118 -7.59 7.00 24.65
N THR A 119 -8.66 6.25 24.91
CA THR A 119 -9.92 6.30 24.18
C THR A 119 -10.58 7.66 24.38
N LYS A 120 -10.61 8.17 25.61
CA LYS A 120 -11.15 9.51 25.90
C LYS A 120 -10.35 10.60 25.20
N ASP A 121 -9.03 10.53 25.25
CA ASP A 121 -8.15 11.48 24.58
C ASP A 121 -8.31 11.45 23.07
N TYR A 122 -8.35 10.26 22.48
CA TYR A 122 -8.61 10.07 21.06
C TYR A 122 -9.96 10.67 20.64
N LEU A 123 -11.04 10.34 21.36
CA LEU A 123 -12.37 10.85 21.04
C LEU A 123 -12.43 12.39 21.15
N ARG A 124 -11.75 12.96 22.15
CA ARG A 124 -11.71 14.41 22.36
C ARG A 124 -10.86 15.12 21.31
N ARG A 125 -9.60 14.72 21.17
CA ARG A 125 -8.58 15.43 20.39
C ARG A 125 -8.72 15.14 18.90
N GLU A 126 -8.84 13.87 18.53
CA GLU A 126 -8.91 13.42 17.14
C GLU A 126 -10.33 13.46 16.57
N ARG A 127 -11.33 13.08 17.37
CA ARG A 127 -12.74 13.05 16.91
C ARG A 127 -13.52 14.31 17.22
N LYS A 128 -12.92 15.28 17.93
CA LYS A 128 -13.52 16.58 18.31
C LYS A 128 -14.82 16.43 19.11
N LEU A 129 -14.97 15.32 19.84
CA LEU A 129 -16.09 15.11 20.75
C LEU A 129 -15.83 15.85 22.07
N SER A 130 -16.88 16.44 22.64
CA SER A 130 -16.81 17.13 23.92
C SER A 130 -16.73 16.13 25.08
N GLU A 131 -16.17 16.56 26.21
CA GLU A 131 -16.11 15.76 27.43
C GLU A 131 -17.50 15.30 27.89
N ASP A 132 -18.52 16.15 27.75
CA ASP A 132 -19.91 15.81 28.10
C ASP A 132 -20.44 14.66 27.23
N THR A 133 -20.19 14.71 25.91
CA THR A 133 -20.57 13.64 24.98
C THR A 133 -19.85 12.35 25.33
N ILE A 134 -18.53 12.41 25.51
CA ILE A 134 -17.72 11.23 25.84
C ILE A 134 -18.22 10.61 27.15
N THR A 135 -18.39 11.42 28.19
CA THR A 135 -18.88 11.00 29.49
C THR A 135 -20.26 10.34 29.40
N PHE A 136 -21.19 10.94 28.64
CA PHE A 136 -22.53 10.38 28.44
C PHE A 136 -22.48 8.95 27.88
N PHE A 137 -21.70 8.70 26.83
CA PHE A 137 -21.62 7.38 26.20
C PHE A 137 -20.87 6.35 27.06
N PHE A 138 -19.82 6.75 27.79
CA PHE A 138 -19.15 5.87 28.75
C PHE A 138 -20.06 5.47 29.92
N GLN A 139 -20.91 6.39 30.41
CA GLN A 139 -21.87 6.10 31.48
C GLN A 139 -22.96 5.09 31.07
N GLN A 140 -23.25 4.93 29.78
CA GLN A 140 -24.13 3.84 29.29
C GLN A 140 -23.51 2.45 29.50
N GLY A 141 -22.19 2.38 29.76
CA GLY A 141 -21.45 1.13 29.96
C GLY A 141 -21.28 0.29 28.68
N ASN A 142 -21.49 0.90 27.51
CA ASN A 142 -21.44 0.22 26.21
C ASN A 142 -20.12 0.46 25.46
N ILE A 143 -19.19 1.20 26.07
CA ILE A 143 -17.85 1.51 25.54
C ILE A 143 -16.81 1.07 26.56
N ALA A 144 -15.75 0.42 26.10
CA ALA A 144 -14.57 0.08 26.90
C ALA A 144 -13.28 0.29 26.10
N GLU A 145 -12.15 0.36 26.78
CA GLU A 145 -10.81 0.36 26.17
C GLU A 145 -10.14 -0.98 26.43
N ILE A 146 -9.47 -1.53 25.42
CA ILE A 146 -8.65 -2.74 25.54
C ILE A 146 -7.30 -2.57 24.84
N SER A 147 -6.33 -3.38 25.22
CA SER A 147 -5.14 -3.68 24.41
C SER A 147 -5.41 -4.90 23.54
N HIS A 148 -5.66 -4.69 22.24
CA HIS A 148 -5.93 -5.77 21.31
C HIS A 148 -4.62 -6.42 20.83
N LYS A 149 -4.36 -7.64 21.32
CA LYS A 149 -3.22 -8.47 20.90
C LYS A 149 -3.46 -9.19 19.57
N MET A 150 -2.43 -9.23 18.72
CA MET A 150 -2.35 -9.96 17.45
C MET A 150 -0.90 -10.44 17.24
N ASN A 151 -0.63 -11.72 17.47
CA ASN A 151 0.72 -12.31 17.43
C ASN A 151 1.74 -11.51 18.29
N ASP A 152 2.79 -10.97 17.67
CA ASP A 152 3.90 -10.19 18.24
C ASP A 152 3.63 -8.67 18.32
N TYR A 153 2.35 -8.28 18.23
CA TYR A 153 1.93 -6.89 18.17
C TYR A 153 0.65 -6.66 18.96
N SER A 154 0.64 -5.59 19.75
CA SER A 154 -0.52 -5.13 20.50
C SER A 154 -0.84 -3.70 20.09
N GLU A 155 -2.13 -3.39 19.94
CA GLU A 155 -2.59 -2.01 19.73
C GLU A 155 -3.84 -1.71 20.55
N PRO A 156 -4.00 -0.46 21.02
CA PRO A 156 -5.18 -0.08 21.78
C PRO A 156 -6.39 0.06 20.87
N ALA A 157 -7.52 -0.39 21.37
CA ALA A 157 -8.79 -0.39 20.66
C ALA A 157 -9.97 -0.04 21.58
N ILE A 158 -10.94 0.66 21.00
CA ILE A 158 -12.25 0.88 21.60
C ILE A 158 -13.11 -0.35 21.34
N VAL A 159 -13.77 -0.86 22.38
CA VAL A 159 -14.81 -1.88 22.28
C VAL A 159 -16.17 -1.21 22.36
N PHE A 160 -16.99 -1.37 21.32
CA PHE A 160 -18.40 -0.99 21.30
C PHE A 160 -19.27 -2.23 21.55
N LYS A 161 -19.87 -2.34 22.72
CA LYS A 161 -20.66 -3.48 23.18
C LYS A 161 -22.10 -3.40 22.65
N PHE A 162 -22.62 -4.50 22.11
CA PHE A 162 -24.01 -4.61 21.63
C PHE A 162 -24.85 -5.26 22.71
N LYS A 163 -25.63 -4.48 23.45
CA LYS A 163 -26.48 -5.01 24.53
C LYS A 163 -27.93 -5.21 24.10
N ASN A 164 -28.56 -6.26 24.59
CA ASN A 164 -30.02 -6.37 24.50
C ASN A 164 -30.71 -5.47 25.55
N SER A 165 -32.04 -5.43 25.53
CA SER A 165 -32.87 -4.67 26.50
C SER A 165 -32.70 -5.10 27.97
N GLN A 166 -32.10 -6.27 28.23
CA GLN A 166 -31.77 -6.76 29.57
C GLN A 166 -30.35 -6.39 30.02
N GLY A 167 -29.57 -5.71 29.17
CA GLY A 167 -28.18 -5.36 29.46
C GLY A 167 -27.16 -6.46 29.19
N LYS A 168 -27.59 -7.63 28.65
CA LYS A 168 -26.67 -8.72 28.26
C LYS A 168 -25.96 -8.33 26.96
N VAL A 169 -24.64 -8.53 26.93
CA VAL A 169 -23.84 -8.31 25.71
C VAL A 169 -24.10 -9.47 24.72
N MET A 170 -24.58 -9.13 23.53
CA MET A 170 -24.96 -10.04 22.44
C MET A 170 -23.98 -9.98 21.25
N GLY A 171 -23.02 -9.07 21.31
CA GLY A 171 -21.95 -8.88 20.34
C GLY A 171 -21.08 -7.68 20.71
N ALA A 172 -20.01 -7.44 19.96
CA ALA A 172 -19.25 -6.20 20.06
C ALA A 172 -18.47 -5.89 18.76
N SER A 173 -18.08 -4.64 18.57
CA SER A 173 -17.12 -4.22 17.54
C SER A 173 -15.88 -3.56 18.17
N LEU A 174 -14.73 -3.74 17.50
CA LEU A 174 -13.43 -3.16 17.84
C LEU A 174 -13.08 -2.04 16.86
N GLN A 175 -12.61 -0.92 17.38
CA GLN A 175 -12.09 0.22 16.62
C GLN A 175 -10.71 0.63 17.16
N GLY A 176 -9.66 0.44 16.35
CA GLY A 176 -8.32 0.91 16.71
C GLY A 176 -8.27 2.44 16.79
N ILE A 177 -7.50 2.95 17.74
CA ILE A 177 -7.30 4.41 17.95
C ILE A 177 -5.99 4.93 17.34
N VAL A 178 -5.16 4.03 16.80
CA VAL A 178 -3.88 4.35 16.17
C VAL A 178 -3.92 4.04 14.68
N GLU A 179 -3.42 4.95 13.85
CA GLU A 179 -3.30 4.70 12.41
C GLU A 179 -2.12 3.78 12.12
N ASN A 180 -2.39 2.63 11.50
CA ASN A 180 -1.40 1.69 11.02
C ASN A 180 -1.73 1.28 9.57
N ARG A 181 -1.21 2.04 8.59
CA ARG A 181 -1.41 1.76 7.15
C ARG A 181 -0.62 0.56 6.63
N GLU A 182 0.37 0.08 7.38
CA GLU A 182 1.09 -1.15 7.04
C GLU A 182 0.19 -2.37 7.28
N LYS A 183 -0.54 -2.40 8.40
CA LYS A 183 -1.49 -3.47 8.73
C LYS A 183 -2.89 -3.28 8.14
N TYR A 184 -3.35 -2.03 8.01
CA TYR A 184 -4.69 -1.68 7.53
C TYR A 184 -4.61 -0.74 6.32
N PRO A 185 -4.10 -1.19 5.16
CA PRO A 185 -3.81 -0.33 4.02
C PRO A 185 -5.04 0.42 3.47
N ASP A 186 -6.21 -0.21 3.49
CA ASP A 186 -7.44 0.38 2.92
C ASP A 186 -8.09 1.44 3.82
N ARG A 187 -7.98 1.27 5.15
CA ARG A 187 -8.81 1.99 6.12
C ARG A 187 -8.02 2.70 7.23
N GLY A 188 -6.71 2.51 7.29
CA GLY A 188 -5.79 3.10 8.26
C GLY A 188 -5.88 2.53 9.68
N TYR A 189 -7.04 2.01 10.12
CA TYR A 189 -7.27 1.60 11.51
C TYR A 189 -7.87 0.19 11.59
N LEU A 190 -7.71 -0.47 12.75
CA LEU A 190 -8.47 -1.68 13.09
C LEU A 190 -9.97 -1.37 13.08
N LYS A 191 -10.75 -2.19 12.35
CA LYS A 191 -12.21 -2.23 12.42
C LYS A 191 -12.69 -3.67 12.32
N ARG A 192 -13.33 -4.22 13.36
CA ARG A 192 -13.73 -5.64 13.38
C ARG A 192 -14.97 -5.88 14.24
N ILE A 193 -15.89 -6.73 13.79
CA ILE A 193 -16.98 -7.26 14.63
C ILE A 193 -16.50 -8.57 15.26
N LEU A 194 -16.70 -8.77 16.56
CA LEU A 194 -16.30 -9.99 17.26
C LEU A 194 -17.10 -11.20 16.76
N LYS A 195 -16.43 -12.36 16.69
CA LYS A 195 -17.00 -13.63 16.23
C LYS A 195 -18.22 -14.00 17.09
N ASN A 196 -19.19 -14.68 16.47
CA ASN A 196 -20.46 -15.07 17.09
C ASN A 196 -21.36 -13.93 17.58
N SER A 197 -21.03 -12.65 17.32
CA SER A 197 -21.97 -11.55 17.51
C SER A 197 -23.27 -11.85 16.75
N ASP A 198 -24.41 -11.50 17.35
CA ASP A 198 -25.72 -11.88 16.81
C ASP A 198 -26.06 -11.28 15.43
N GLY A 199 -25.38 -10.18 15.07
CA GLY A 199 -25.56 -9.45 13.82
C GLY A 199 -26.84 -8.61 13.74
N LEU A 200 -27.62 -8.52 14.83
CA LEU A 200 -28.92 -7.85 14.88
C LEU A 200 -28.98 -6.75 15.94
N THR A 201 -28.33 -6.94 17.09
CA THR A 201 -28.41 -6.00 18.20
C THR A 201 -27.72 -4.68 17.85
N GLY A 202 -26.43 -4.71 17.51
CA GLY A 202 -25.63 -3.52 17.21
C GLY A 202 -25.49 -2.54 18.38
N PHE A 203 -24.63 -1.54 18.23
CA PHE A 203 -24.37 -0.52 19.25
C PHE A 203 -25.51 0.51 19.30
N TYR A 204 -25.91 0.92 20.50
CA TYR A 204 -26.92 1.95 20.70
C TYR A 204 -26.72 2.72 22.01
N ALA A 205 -27.35 3.90 22.07
CA ALA A 205 -27.50 4.70 23.28
C ALA A 205 -28.89 5.34 23.34
N ASP A 206 -29.49 5.33 24.54
CA ASP A 206 -30.80 5.93 24.77
C ASP A 206 -30.62 7.33 25.38
N VAL A 207 -31.24 8.32 24.74
CA VAL A 207 -31.34 9.69 25.24
C VAL A 207 -32.73 9.88 25.82
N GLY A 208 -32.84 9.88 27.15
CA GLY A 208 -34.13 9.97 27.82
C GLY A 208 -34.93 8.67 27.74
N ARG A 209 -36.23 8.77 27.45
CA ARG A 209 -37.11 7.59 27.26
C ARG A 209 -37.42 7.43 25.77
N PRO A 210 -36.77 6.49 25.07
CA PRO A 210 -36.84 6.43 23.62
C PRO A 210 -38.28 6.23 23.12
N LYS A 211 -38.67 7.05 22.15
CA LYS A 211 -39.97 6.97 21.43
C LYS A 211 -39.80 6.90 19.92
N ARG A 212 -38.58 7.15 19.43
CA ARG A 212 -38.20 7.09 18.01
C ARG A 212 -36.74 6.65 17.87
N LEU A 213 -36.38 6.24 16.67
CA LEU A 213 -35.07 5.70 16.32
C LEU A 213 -34.31 6.65 15.40
N ILE A 214 -33.01 6.77 15.63
CA ILE A 214 -32.09 7.44 14.71
C ILE A 214 -30.97 6.46 14.37
N PHE A 215 -30.75 6.21 13.09
CA PHE A 215 -29.74 5.27 12.62
C PHE A 215 -28.59 5.99 11.94
N ALA A 216 -27.36 5.79 12.43
CA ALA A 216 -26.13 6.20 11.78
C ALA A 216 -25.27 4.98 11.41
N GLU A 217 -24.26 5.17 10.56
CA GLU A 217 -23.48 4.04 10.02
C GLU A 217 -22.53 3.42 11.05
N SER A 218 -21.93 4.24 11.91
CA SER A 218 -20.94 3.81 12.91
C SER A 218 -21.17 4.41 14.30
N PRO A 219 -20.59 3.82 15.37
CA PRO A 219 -20.67 4.37 16.71
C PRO A 219 -20.14 5.80 16.84
N ILE A 220 -19.07 6.16 16.12
CA ILE A 220 -18.50 7.52 16.16
C ILE A 220 -19.44 8.53 15.49
N ASP A 221 -20.17 8.12 14.44
CA ASP A 221 -21.19 8.96 13.81
C ASP A 221 -22.40 9.16 14.73
N VAL A 222 -22.80 8.13 15.48
CA VAL A 222 -23.81 8.25 16.54
C VAL A 222 -23.40 9.30 17.58
N MET A 223 -22.15 9.25 18.05
CA MET A 223 -21.63 10.21 19.03
C MET A 223 -21.55 11.63 18.46
N SER A 224 -21.10 11.75 17.20
CA SER A 224 -20.99 13.05 16.51
C SER A 224 -22.37 13.66 16.26
N TYR A 225 -23.33 12.84 15.84
CA TYR A 225 -24.73 13.24 15.65
C TYR A 225 -25.38 13.72 16.95
N TYR A 226 -25.15 13.00 18.06
CA TYR A 226 -25.62 13.42 19.38
C TYR A 226 -25.13 14.82 19.76
N GLN A 227 -23.83 15.08 19.60
CA GLN A 227 -23.23 16.37 19.93
C GLN A 227 -23.74 17.52 19.06
N LEU A 228 -23.95 17.27 17.77
CA LEU A 228 -24.44 18.26 16.81
C LEU A 228 -25.93 18.62 17.03
N HIS A 229 -26.66 17.80 17.79
CA HIS A 229 -28.09 17.96 18.03
C HIS A 229 -28.40 18.00 19.54
N PRO A 230 -27.99 19.08 20.25
CA PRO A 230 -28.15 19.19 21.71
C PRO A 230 -29.62 19.15 22.19
N GLN A 231 -30.58 19.35 21.29
CA GLN A 231 -32.02 19.26 21.54
C GLN A 231 -32.60 17.84 21.49
N LEU A 232 -31.79 16.82 21.21
CA LEU A 232 -32.27 15.44 21.16
C LEU A 232 -32.79 14.97 22.52
N GLN A 233 -34.01 14.43 22.51
CA GLN A 233 -34.66 13.88 23.68
C GLN A 233 -35.61 12.76 23.26
N ASP A 234 -35.76 11.75 24.12
CA ASP A 234 -36.63 10.60 23.92
C ASP A 234 -36.31 9.83 22.62
N VAL A 235 -35.03 9.58 22.38
CA VAL A 235 -34.54 8.86 21.18
C VAL A 235 -33.62 7.71 21.53
N ARG A 236 -33.68 6.64 20.72
CA ARG A 236 -32.66 5.59 20.69
C ARG A 236 -31.76 5.84 19.47
N LEU A 237 -30.51 6.20 19.73
CA LEU A 237 -29.48 6.37 18.72
C LEU A 237 -28.84 5.00 18.45
N VAL A 238 -28.77 4.58 17.19
CA VAL A 238 -28.30 3.24 16.81
C VAL A 238 -27.22 3.34 15.75
N ALA A 239 -26.10 2.66 15.99
CA ALA A 239 -25.09 2.41 14.97
C ALA A 239 -25.38 1.08 14.28
N MET A 240 -25.37 1.08 12.95
CA MET A 240 -25.63 -0.15 12.18
C MET A 240 -24.38 -1.03 12.02
N ASP A 241 -23.19 -0.49 12.31
CA ASP A 241 -21.89 -1.12 12.06
C ASP A 241 -21.81 -1.61 10.59
N GLY A 242 -22.13 -0.69 9.68
CA GLY A 242 -22.41 -0.94 8.26
C GLY A 242 -23.91 -1.03 7.96
N LEU A 243 -24.35 -0.57 6.78
CA LEU A 243 -25.75 -0.40 6.35
C LEU A 243 -26.59 -1.69 6.39
N LYS A 244 -27.12 -2.06 7.57
CA LYS A 244 -27.82 -3.34 7.85
C LYS A 244 -29.31 -3.14 8.13
N GLU A 245 -30.13 -3.47 7.13
CA GLU A 245 -31.59 -3.40 7.22
C GLU A 245 -32.19 -4.34 8.30
N GLY A 246 -31.61 -5.52 8.50
CA GLY A 246 -32.10 -6.49 9.50
C GLY A 246 -32.03 -5.96 10.93
N LEU A 247 -30.96 -5.21 11.25
CA LEU A 247 -30.76 -4.54 12.53
C LEU A 247 -31.77 -3.40 12.71
N MET A 248 -32.02 -2.60 11.67
CA MET A 248 -33.09 -1.59 11.71
C MET A 248 -34.45 -2.21 12.03
N SER A 249 -34.76 -3.33 11.36
CA SER A 249 -36.02 -4.04 11.57
C SER A 249 -36.13 -4.63 12.98
N PHE A 250 -35.02 -5.14 13.53
CA PHE A 250 -34.95 -5.59 14.92
C PHE A 250 -35.20 -4.43 15.90
N ARG A 251 -34.45 -3.33 15.79
CA ARG A 251 -34.60 -2.17 16.70
C ARG A 251 -35.96 -1.51 16.60
N PHE A 252 -36.56 -1.50 15.41
CA PHE A 252 -37.95 -1.10 15.21
C PHE A 252 -38.91 -1.98 16.02
N ALA A 253 -38.83 -3.30 15.84
CA ALA A 253 -39.72 -4.24 16.52
C ALA A 253 -39.53 -4.24 18.04
N GLU A 254 -38.28 -4.10 18.48
CA GLU A 254 -37.90 -3.97 19.89
C GLU A 254 -38.53 -2.71 20.51
N LEU A 255 -38.27 -1.53 19.94
CA LEU A 255 -38.79 -0.28 20.51
C LEU A 255 -40.33 -0.22 20.48
N VAL A 256 -40.97 -0.70 19.41
CA VAL A 256 -42.44 -0.77 19.33
C VAL A 256 -43.01 -1.68 20.43
N SER A 257 -42.32 -2.78 20.75
CA SER A 257 -42.74 -3.67 21.84
C SER A 257 -42.53 -3.03 23.21
N GLU A 258 -41.39 -2.37 23.41
CA GLU A 258 -41.08 -1.63 24.65
C GLU A 258 -42.12 -0.53 24.93
N LEU A 259 -42.54 0.22 23.90
CA LEU A 259 -43.59 1.24 24.00
C LEU A 259 -44.96 0.64 24.37
N GLN A 260 -45.18 -0.64 24.10
CA GLN A 260 -46.37 -1.39 24.54
C GLN A 260 -46.19 -2.05 25.90
N GLY A 261 -45.06 -1.85 26.58
CA GLY A 261 -44.72 -2.51 27.84
C GLY A 261 -44.43 -4.00 27.69
N LYS A 262 -43.96 -4.44 26.52
CA LYS A 262 -43.62 -5.84 26.20
C LYS A 262 -42.14 -5.97 25.85
N THR A 263 -41.60 -7.16 26.03
CA THR A 263 -40.28 -7.52 25.51
C THR A 263 -40.40 -8.11 24.10
N TYR A 264 -39.43 -7.82 23.25
CA TYR A 264 -39.35 -8.40 21.91
C TYR A 264 -38.27 -9.46 21.85
N GLU A 265 -38.65 -10.68 21.49
CA GLU A 265 -37.70 -11.77 21.23
C GLU A 265 -37.49 -11.91 19.72
N PRO A 266 -36.25 -11.81 19.21
CA PRO A 266 -35.97 -11.95 17.80
C PRO A 266 -36.21 -13.38 17.31
N GLY A 267 -36.77 -13.50 16.10
CA GLY A 267 -37.02 -14.78 15.43
C GLY A 267 -36.79 -14.68 13.92
N GLU A 268 -37.09 -15.74 13.16
CA GLU A 268 -36.79 -15.82 11.72
C GLU A 268 -37.42 -14.68 10.89
N ARG A 269 -38.53 -14.11 11.36
CA ARG A 269 -39.25 -13.03 10.66
C ARG A 269 -38.76 -11.63 11.02
N THR A 270 -37.90 -11.47 12.02
CA THR A 270 -37.47 -10.16 12.55
C THR A 270 -36.92 -9.25 11.47
N ALA A 271 -36.15 -9.77 10.52
CA ALA A 271 -35.58 -8.98 9.43
C ALA A 271 -36.61 -8.37 8.45
N ARG A 272 -37.87 -8.83 8.48
CA ARG A 272 -38.95 -8.36 7.59
C ARG A 272 -40.05 -7.58 8.32
N VAL A 273 -39.99 -7.45 9.65
CA VAL A 273 -41.04 -6.81 10.44
C VAL A 273 -41.23 -5.34 10.03
N LEU A 274 -40.15 -4.59 9.83
CA LEU A 274 -40.23 -3.19 9.42
C LEU A 274 -40.91 -3.04 8.05
N GLU A 275 -40.45 -3.77 7.04
CA GLU A 275 -41.05 -3.74 5.70
C GLU A 275 -42.52 -4.20 5.72
N ALA A 276 -42.83 -5.27 6.44
CA ALA A 276 -44.20 -5.76 6.59
C ALA A 276 -45.09 -4.73 7.27
N THR A 277 -44.61 -4.07 8.32
CA THR A 277 -45.36 -3.05 9.06
C THR A 277 -45.64 -1.83 8.19
N ALA A 278 -44.64 -1.38 7.41
CA ALA A 278 -44.79 -0.30 6.44
C ALA A 278 -45.86 -0.60 5.39
N LYS A 279 -45.96 -1.86 4.92
CA LYS A 279 -46.90 -2.26 3.85
C LYS A 279 -48.29 -2.65 4.33
N THR A 280 -48.43 -3.14 5.56
CA THR A 280 -49.67 -3.82 6.02
C THR A 280 -50.37 -3.13 7.17
N SER A 281 -49.76 -2.11 7.77
CA SER A 281 -50.33 -1.40 8.93
C SER A 281 -50.45 0.11 8.69
N THR A 282 -51.25 0.77 9.51
CA THR A 282 -51.35 2.23 9.56
C THR A 282 -50.34 2.85 10.53
N PHE A 283 -49.39 2.10 11.08
CA PHE A 283 -48.48 2.54 12.14
C PHE A 283 -47.77 3.86 11.78
N PHE A 284 -47.17 3.91 10.59
CA PHE A 284 -46.42 5.08 10.13
C PHE A 284 -47.30 6.25 9.75
N GLN A 285 -48.61 6.08 9.52
CA GLN A 285 -49.54 7.20 9.28
C GLN A 285 -49.70 8.08 10.52
N SER A 286 -49.46 7.54 11.72
CA SER A 286 -49.51 8.29 12.98
C SER A 286 -48.12 8.52 13.59
N ASN A 287 -47.06 8.01 12.95
CA ASN A 287 -45.70 8.01 13.47
C ASN A 287 -44.68 8.20 12.32
N GLU A 288 -44.89 9.23 11.50
CA GLU A 288 -44.06 9.47 10.30
C GLU A 288 -42.58 9.70 10.65
N ASP A 289 -42.32 10.37 11.78
CA ASP A 289 -40.96 10.66 12.29
C ASP A 289 -40.37 9.55 13.18
N PHE A 290 -40.94 8.34 13.19
CA PHE A 290 -40.47 7.26 14.06
C PHE A 290 -39.05 6.81 13.74
N ILE A 291 -38.63 6.93 12.48
CA ILE A 291 -37.29 6.55 12.00
C ILE A 291 -36.64 7.78 11.37
N THR A 292 -35.47 8.15 11.85
CA THR A 292 -34.58 9.11 11.19
C THR A 292 -33.34 8.37 10.67
N LEU A 293 -32.99 8.58 9.40
CA LEU A 293 -31.77 8.06 8.79
C LEU A 293 -30.70 9.15 8.78
N ALA A 294 -29.66 8.92 9.57
CA ALA A 294 -28.47 9.73 9.75
C ALA A 294 -27.23 9.06 9.14
N VAL A 295 -27.36 8.57 7.91
CA VAL A 295 -26.32 7.84 7.17
C VAL A 295 -25.31 8.78 6.49
N ASP A 296 -24.21 8.22 6.01
CA ASP A 296 -23.16 8.99 5.34
C ASP A 296 -23.65 9.49 3.99
N ASN A 297 -23.18 10.67 3.59
CA ASN A 297 -23.48 11.26 2.30
C ASN A 297 -22.47 10.77 1.27
N ASP A 298 -22.58 9.49 0.91
CA ASP A 298 -21.76 8.82 -0.09
C ASP A 298 -22.57 7.83 -0.95
N SER A 299 -21.91 7.16 -1.90
CA SER A 299 -22.60 6.21 -2.79
C SER A 299 -23.25 5.02 -2.05
N ALA A 300 -22.71 4.55 -0.93
CA ALA A 300 -23.28 3.45 -0.17
C ALA A 300 -24.55 3.92 0.57
N GLY A 301 -24.47 5.05 1.26
CA GLY A 301 -25.60 5.69 1.92
C GLY A 301 -26.74 6.01 0.95
N TRP A 302 -26.42 6.57 -0.24
CA TRP A 302 -27.43 6.90 -1.26
C TRP A 302 -28.17 5.66 -1.78
N ASN A 303 -27.43 4.57 -2.02
CA ASN A 303 -28.02 3.31 -2.46
C ASN A 303 -28.91 2.70 -1.38
N PHE A 304 -28.52 2.81 -0.12
CA PHE A 304 -29.31 2.32 1.01
C PHE A 304 -30.62 3.11 1.18
N ILE A 305 -30.56 4.44 1.11
CA ILE A 305 -31.74 5.32 1.11
C ILE A 305 -32.68 4.92 -0.04
N SER A 306 -32.13 4.79 -1.25
CA SER A 306 -32.92 4.42 -2.45
C SER A 306 -33.62 3.08 -2.27
N LYS A 307 -32.95 2.09 -1.70
CA LYS A 307 -33.51 0.76 -1.42
C LYS A 307 -34.66 0.81 -0.40
N LEU A 308 -34.54 1.63 0.65
CA LEU A 308 -35.61 1.78 1.64
C LEU A 308 -36.82 2.53 1.05
N GLN A 309 -36.58 3.54 0.21
CA GLN A 309 -37.64 4.23 -0.54
C GLN A 309 -38.37 3.29 -1.49
N GLU A 310 -37.65 2.43 -2.22
CA GLU A 310 -38.23 1.42 -3.11
C GLU A 310 -39.12 0.42 -2.35
N LYS A 311 -38.75 0.08 -1.11
CA LYS A 311 -39.55 -0.78 -0.23
C LYS A 311 -40.77 -0.07 0.37
N GLY A 312 -40.90 1.24 0.20
CA GLY A 312 -41.96 2.05 0.77
C GLY A 312 -41.86 2.17 2.30
N ILE A 313 -40.65 2.08 2.86
CA ILE A 313 -40.44 2.26 4.31
C ILE A 313 -40.40 3.75 4.61
N PRO A 314 -41.30 4.30 5.46
CA PRO A 314 -41.27 5.72 5.82
C PRO A 314 -40.12 6.03 6.77
N PHE A 315 -39.39 7.10 6.49
CA PHE A 315 -38.33 7.64 7.35
C PHE A 315 -38.11 9.12 7.06
N LYS A 316 -37.58 9.83 8.06
CA LYS A 316 -37.02 11.17 7.90
C LYS A 316 -35.54 11.06 7.52
N LEU A 317 -35.10 11.84 6.53
CA LEU A 317 -33.68 11.90 6.18
C LEU A 317 -33.03 13.10 6.88
N ASP A 318 -31.87 12.87 7.47
CA ASP A 318 -31.03 13.91 8.04
C ASP A 318 -29.58 13.50 7.77
N ILE A 319 -28.91 14.10 6.80
CA ILE A 319 -27.57 13.64 6.37
C ILE A 319 -26.59 14.81 6.31
N PRO A 320 -25.29 14.59 6.54
CA PRO A 320 -24.31 15.67 6.51
C PRO A 320 -24.18 16.22 5.07
N PRO A 321 -24.34 17.54 4.86
CA PRO A 321 -24.30 18.14 3.52
C PRO A 321 -22.88 18.19 2.95
N ILE A 322 -22.77 18.06 1.62
CA ILE A 322 -21.54 18.37 0.88
C ILE A 322 -21.66 19.78 0.30
N ALA A 323 -20.94 20.75 0.88
CA ALA A 323 -21.01 22.15 0.44
C ALA A 323 -19.75 22.67 -0.23
N GLU A 324 -18.62 21.98 -0.09
CA GLU A 324 -17.33 22.42 -0.61
C GLU A 324 -16.95 21.74 -1.93
N LYS A 325 -16.35 22.50 -2.83
CA LYS A 325 -15.95 22.02 -4.14
C LYS A 325 -14.74 21.10 -4.02
N GLY A 326 -14.88 19.84 -4.45
CA GLY A 326 -13.82 18.83 -4.41
C GLY A 326 -14.01 17.79 -3.29
N VAL A 327 -14.94 18.03 -2.37
CA VAL A 327 -15.38 17.03 -1.38
C VAL A 327 -16.40 16.10 -2.05
N GLU A 328 -16.14 14.80 -2.06
CA GLU A 328 -17.00 13.80 -2.72
C GLU A 328 -17.90 13.03 -1.75
N LYS A 329 -17.55 13.00 -0.46
CA LYS A 329 -18.26 12.29 0.61
C LYS A 329 -18.23 13.09 1.90
N ALA A 330 -19.25 12.92 2.74
CA ALA A 330 -19.29 13.49 4.08
C ALA A 330 -19.91 12.50 5.07
N ASP A 331 -19.35 12.40 6.26
CA ASP A 331 -19.88 11.66 7.41
C ASP A 331 -20.12 12.65 8.59
N TRP A 332 -20.82 12.22 9.66
CA TRP A 332 -21.16 13.12 10.76
C TRP A 332 -19.93 13.57 11.57
N ASN A 333 -18.88 12.75 11.65
CA ASN A 333 -17.66 13.14 12.34
C ASN A 333 -16.86 14.22 11.57
N SER A 334 -16.77 14.11 10.25
CA SER A 334 -16.17 15.11 9.37
C SER A 334 -16.94 16.43 9.43
N PHE A 335 -18.28 16.38 9.44
CA PHE A 335 -19.11 17.57 9.61
C PHE A 335 -18.95 18.22 10.99
N LEU A 336 -18.76 17.43 12.06
CA LEU A 336 -18.46 17.96 13.39
C LEU A 336 -17.11 18.69 13.44
N LYS A 337 -16.11 18.16 12.73
CA LYS A 337 -14.77 18.76 12.64
C LYS A 337 -14.78 20.07 11.85
N GLU A 338 -15.51 20.10 10.75
CA GLU A 338 -15.57 21.21 9.81
C GLU A 338 -17.02 21.58 9.49
N PRO A 339 -17.71 22.27 10.42
CA PRO A 339 -19.10 22.67 10.21
C PRO A 339 -19.19 23.76 9.14
N LEU A 340 -20.35 23.83 8.47
CA LEU A 340 -20.61 24.82 7.42
C LEU A 340 -20.37 26.26 7.90
N GLN A 341 -19.51 26.98 7.18
CA GLN A 341 -19.30 28.40 7.38
C GLN A 341 -20.31 29.20 6.54
N GLY A 342 -21.35 29.75 7.18
CA GLY A 342 -22.33 30.65 6.57
C GLY A 342 -23.66 30.00 6.16
N GLN A 343 -24.52 30.78 5.50
CA GLN A 343 -25.86 30.34 5.06
C GLN A 343 -25.80 29.82 3.62
N ALA A 344 -25.25 28.62 3.43
CA ALA A 344 -25.37 27.92 2.16
C ALA A 344 -26.80 27.37 2.00
N GLU A 345 -27.47 27.66 0.88
CA GLU A 345 -28.74 27.03 0.54
C GLU A 345 -28.46 25.57 0.15
N LEU A 346 -29.09 24.61 0.85
CA LEU A 346 -28.85 23.17 0.67
C LEU A 346 -30.04 22.50 -0.02
N VAL A 347 -29.77 21.52 -0.87
CA VAL A 347 -30.78 20.81 -1.65
C VAL A 347 -30.44 19.32 -1.79
N HIS A 348 -31.48 18.49 -1.79
CA HIS A 348 -31.41 17.07 -2.10
C HIS A 348 -31.41 16.85 -3.61
N ILE A 349 -30.71 15.82 -4.08
CA ILE A 349 -30.67 15.44 -5.51
C ILE A 349 -31.31 14.07 -5.69
N TYR A 350 -32.12 13.96 -6.73
CA TYR A 350 -32.74 12.71 -7.17
C TYR A 350 -32.47 12.50 -8.66
N SER A 351 -32.43 11.23 -9.06
CA SER A 351 -32.39 10.82 -10.47
C SER A 351 -33.48 9.82 -10.76
N TYR A 352 -34.02 9.84 -11.98
CA TYR A 352 -35.04 8.93 -12.45
C TYR A 352 -34.68 8.37 -13.83
N ASP A 353 -34.50 7.05 -13.93
CA ASP A 353 -34.30 6.33 -15.18
C ASP A 353 -35.67 5.98 -15.79
N LYS A 354 -36.01 6.64 -16.91
CA LYS A 354 -37.29 6.45 -17.60
C LYS A 354 -37.46 5.05 -18.17
N LYS A 355 -36.38 4.39 -18.59
CA LYS A 355 -36.44 3.04 -19.16
C LYS A 355 -36.68 2.01 -18.07
N LYS A 356 -35.98 2.13 -16.96
CA LYS A 356 -36.11 1.20 -15.83
C LYS A 356 -37.27 1.54 -14.90
N LYS A 357 -37.86 2.73 -15.04
CA LYS A 357 -38.83 3.31 -14.09
C LYS A 357 -38.27 3.28 -12.66
N ALA A 358 -37.01 3.67 -12.52
CA ALA A 358 -36.28 3.57 -11.27
C ALA A 358 -35.80 4.95 -10.82
N ALA A 359 -36.28 5.39 -9.65
CA ALA A 359 -35.76 6.53 -8.91
C ALA A 359 -34.56 6.11 -8.05
N ALA A 360 -33.62 7.03 -7.90
CA ALA A 360 -32.51 6.90 -6.96
C ALA A 360 -32.22 8.25 -6.30
N TYR A 361 -31.96 8.22 -5.00
CA TYR A 361 -31.40 9.34 -4.25
C TYR A 361 -29.93 9.52 -4.63
N GLN A 362 -29.47 10.76 -4.72
CA GLN A 362 -28.14 11.11 -5.25
C GLN A 362 -27.33 12.01 -4.31
N GLY A 363 -27.82 12.27 -3.10
CA GLY A 363 -27.11 13.00 -2.05
C GLY A 363 -27.69 14.38 -1.73
N TYR A 364 -27.05 15.05 -0.77
CA TYR A 364 -27.44 16.36 -0.24
C TYR A 364 -26.28 17.35 -0.36
N PHE A 365 -26.51 18.45 -1.07
CA PHE A 365 -25.44 19.35 -1.51
C PHE A 365 -25.81 20.82 -1.33
N SER A 366 -24.81 21.70 -1.32
CA SER A 366 -25.07 23.11 -1.60
C SER A 366 -25.69 23.29 -2.99
N LYS A 367 -26.61 24.25 -3.12
CA LYS A 367 -27.36 24.50 -4.37
C LYS A 367 -26.46 24.76 -5.57
N GLU A 368 -25.31 25.39 -5.36
CA GLU A 368 -24.30 25.61 -6.40
C GLU A 368 -23.73 24.28 -6.93
N LEU A 369 -23.30 23.39 -6.04
CA LEU A 369 -22.76 22.08 -6.41
C LEU A 369 -23.85 21.17 -6.98
N ALA A 370 -25.06 21.26 -6.44
CA ALA A 370 -26.19 20.47 -6.90
C ALA A 370 -26.55 20.76 -8.37
N ALA A 371 -26.48 22.02 -8.80
CA ALA A 371 -26.75 22.39 -10.20
C ALA A 371 -25.80 21.67 -11.17
N ALA A 372 -24.51 21.62 -10.85
CA ALA A 372 -23.52 20.91 -11.65
C ALA A 372 -23.77 19.39 -11.66
N LYS A 373 -24.09 18.81 -10.50
CA LYS A 373 -24.37 17.38 -10.36
C LYS A 373 -25.64 16.96 -11.10
N VAL A 374 -26.71 17.73 -11.01
CA VAL A 374 -27.97 17.53 -11.75
C VAL A 374 -27.72 17.54 -13.26
N ALA A 375 -26.94 18.51 -13.75
CA ALA A 375 -26.57 18.58 -15.17
C ALA A 375 -25.74 17.36 -15.63
N GLN A 376 -24.85 16.86 -14.79
CA GLN A 376 -24.03 15.68 -15.06
C GLN A 376 -24.85 14.38 -15.11
N LEU A 377 -25.82 14.23 -14.19
CA LEU A 377 -26.66 13.03 -14.06
C LEU A 377 -27.75 12.97 -15.14
N THR A 378 -28.16 14.11 -15.69
CA THR A 378 -29.19 14.18 -16.71
C THR A 378 -28.62 13.83 -18.09
N VAL A 379 -28.62 12.55 -18.43
CA VAL A 379 -28.10 12.02 -19.70
C VAL A 379 -29.02 10.93 -20.26
N GLY A 380 -29.38 11.05 -21.54
CA GLY A 380 -30.20 10.06 -22.24
C GLY A 380 -31.58 9.89 -21.62
N ASP A 381 -31.86 8.70 -21.10
CA ASP A 381 -33.15 8.36 -20.47
C ASP A 381 -33.20 8.68 -18.96
N VAL A 382 -32.10 9.17 -18.39
CA VAL A 382 -32.03 9.57 -16.98
C VAL A 382 -32.28 11.06 -16.85
N VAL A 383 -33.22 11.44 -15.99
CA VAL A 383 -33.47 12.84 -15.61
C VAL A 383 -33.13 13.02 -14.14
N ALA A 384 -32.32 14.01 -13.82
CA ALA A 384 -32.04 14.39 -12.44
C ALA A 384 -32.62 15.76 -12.12
N PHE A 385 -32.92 15.99 -10.85
CA PHE A 385 -33.42 17.26 -10.35
C PHE A 385 -33.06 17.42 -8.88
N SER A 386 -33.18 18.64 -8.37
CA SER A 386 -32.94 18.95 -6.96
C SER A 386 -34.14 19.61 -6.29
N THR A 387 -34.28 19.39 -4.98
CA THR A 387 -35.37 19.93 -4.15
C THR A 387 -34.85 20.36 -2.78
N SER A 388 -35.46 21.38 -2.19
CA SER A 388 -35.15 21.80 -0.81
C SER A 388 -35.67 20.83 0.24
N GLU A 389 -36.67 20.02 -0.12
CA GLU A 389 -37.30 19.02 0.75
C GLU A 389 -37.02 17.61 0.26
N THR A 390 -37.07 16.64 1.18
CA THR A 390 -37.00 15.22 0.85
C THR A 390 -38.27 14.76 0.17
N LEU A 391 -38.15 13.82 -0.78
CA LEU A 391 -39.30 13.34 -1.55
C LEU A 391 -39.56 11.86 -1.28
N SER A 392 -40.83 11.51 -1.25
CA SER A 392 -41.31 10.14 -1.35
C SER A 392 -41.14 9.58 -2.77
N ARG A 393 -41.28 8.26 -2.91
CA ARG A 393 -41.17 7.59 -4.20
C ARG A 393 -42.21 8.10 -5.20
N ASP A 394 -43.46 8.27 -4.76
CA ASP A 394 -44.55 8.72 -5.61
C ASP A 394 -44.36 10.17 -6.09
N GLU A 395 -43.79 11.03 -5.24
CA GLU A 395 -43.46 12.41 -5.59
C GLU A 395 -42.31 12.47 -6.62
N ILE A 396 -41.29 11.63 -6.47
CA ILE A 396 -40.20 11.53 -7.46
C ILE A 396 -40.75 11.09 -8.82
N ASP A 397 -41.58 10.04 -8.83
CA ASP A 397 -42.19 9.51 -10.05
C ASP A 397 -43.11 10.55 -10.71
N GLY A 398 -43.88 11.30 -9.91
CA GLY A 398 -44.75 12.39 -10.37
C GLY A 398 -43.97 13.57 -10.95
N LEU A 399 -42.87 13.99 -10.30
CA LEU A 399 -41.99 15.06 -10.78
C LEU A 399 -41.27 14.66 -12.07
N ALA A 400 -40.77 13.42 -12.15
CA ALA A 400 -40.13 12.90 -13.35
C ALA A 400 -41.10 12.80 -14.55
N ALA A 401 -42.36 12.44 -14.30
CA ALA A 401 -43.41 12.42 -15.33
C ALA A 401 -43.72 13.83 -15.86
N ASN A 402 -43.73 14.84 -14.98
CA ASN A 402 -43.98 16.24 -15.36
C ASN A 402 -42.80 16.90 -16.08
N GLN A 403 -41.56 16.67 -15.64
CA GLN A 403 -40.37 17.18 -16.32
C GLN A 403 -40.14 16.54 -17.71
N SER A 404 -40.67 15.34 -17.95
CA SER A 404 -40.56 14.70 -19.27
C SER A 404 -41.29 15.47 -20.39
N LYS A 405 -42.25 16.36 -20.07
CA LYS A 405 -42.87 17.27 -21.06
C LYS A 405 -41.99 18.49 -21.36
N THR A 406 -41.22 18.98 -20.39
CA THR A 406 -40.37 20.17 -20.52
C THR A 406 -39.05 19.84 -21.24
N TYR A 407 -38.52 18.63 -21.06
CA TYR A 407 -37.26 18.21 -21.71
C TYR A 407 -37.38 17.94 -23.21
N GLN A 408 -38.57 17.59 -23.71
CA GLN A 408 -38.85 17.49 -25.15
C GLN A 408 -38.83 18.86 -25.85
N GLN A 409 -39.02 19.96 -25.10
CA GLN A 409 -38.89 21.33 -25.59
C GLN A 409 -37.49 21.92 -25.39
N LEU A 410 -36.74 21.47 -24.37
CA LEU A 410 -35.36 21.91 -24.10
C LEU A 410 -34.31 21.26 -25.02
N SER A 411 -34.64 20.12 -25.66
CA SER A 411 -33.78 19.53 -26.69
C SER A 411 -33.82 20.30 -28.02
N GLU A 412 -34.82 21.18 -28.21
CA GLU A 412 -35.00 22.02 -29.40
C GLU A 412 -34.68 23.51 -29.14
N ALA A 413 -34.44 23.88 -27.87
CA ALA A 413 -34.10 25.24 -27.45
C ALA A 413 -32.63 25.39 -26.97
N LYS A 414 -31.70 24.59 -27.53
CA LYS A 414 -30.24 24.72 -27.28
C LYS A 414 -29.55 25.72 -28.22
N GLU A 415 -30.30 26.64 -28.81
CA GLU A 415 -29.78 27.85 -29.44
C GLU A 415 -30.46 29.07 -28.80
N GLY A 416 -29.72 29.74 -27.92
CA GLY A 416 -30.12 31.03 -27.37
C GLY A 416 -30.70 30.94 -25.97
N LEU A 417 -29.84 31.04 -24.96
CA LEU A 417 -29.81 32.21 -24.05
C LEU A 417 -28.69 32.01 -23.02
N ARG A 418 -27.77 32.97 -23.05
CA ARG A 418 -26.76 33.24 -22.03
C ARG A 418 -27.44 33.88 -20.82
N GLU A 419 -26.85 33.69 -19.64
CA GLU A 419 -26.47 34.73 -18.64
C GLU A 419 -26.18 34.02 -17.29
N GLU A 420 -25.21 34.40 -16.45
CA GLU A 420 -24.25 35.51 -16.46
C GLU A 420 -22.82 34.95 -16.36
N VAL A 421 -21.98 35.38 -17.29
CA VAL A 421 -20.59 34.95 -17.38
C VAL A 421 -19.73 35.97 -16.62
N PRO A 422 -18.78 35.56 -15.76
CA PRO A 422 -17.80 36.50 -15.20
C PRO A 422 -17.19 37.31 -16.34
N GLN A 423 -17.19 38.65 -16.26
CA GLN A 423 -16.85 39.56 -17.38
C GLN A 423 -15.66 39.03 -18.19
N THR A 424 -15.94 38.49 -19.38
CA THR A 424 -14.91 37.95 -20.27
C THR A 424 -14.27 39.08 -21.06
N LEU A 425 -12.93 39.15 -21.02
CA LEU A 425 -12.16 40.18 -21.69
C LEU A 425 -11.37 39.55 -22.84
N ASN A 426 -11.68 39.93 -24.07
CA ASN A 426 -10.92 39.47 -25.24
C ASN A 426 -9.61 40.28 -25.35
N ILE A 427 -8.49 39.58 -25.52
CA ILE A 427 -7.14 40.17 -25.56
C ILE A 427 -6.58 40.31 -26.99
N TRP A 428 -7.43 40.12 -27.99
CA TRP A 428 -7.03 40.24 -29.39
C TRP A 428 -6.89 41.69 -29.87
N ALA A 429 -5.72 42.04 -30.42
CA ALA A 429 -5.38 43.40 -30.85
C ALA A 429 -6.26 44.00 -31.96
N GLY A 430 -6.93 43.18 -32.80
CA GLY A 430 -7.66 43.67 -33.98
C GLY A 430 -8.97 44.42 -33.69
N LYS A 431 -9.45 44.43 -32.44
CA LYS A 431 -10.61 45.22 -31.99
C LYS A 431 -10.24 46.55 -31.28
N ASN A 432 -8.95 46.91 -31.22
CA ASN A 432 -8.42 48.06 -30.45
C ASN A 432 -8.66 48.03 -28.93
N GLU A 433 -9.14 46.91 -28.38
CA GLU A 433 -9.31 46.70 -26.94
C GLU A 433 -8.16 45.83 -26.40
N ASN A 434 -7.61 46.20 -25.23
CA ASN A 434 -6.52 45.46 -24.54
C ASN A 434 -5.29 45.17 -25.39
N THR A 435 -5.00 46.03 -26.38
CA THR A 435 -3.90 45.87 -27.34
C THR A 435 -2.55 45.64 -26.67
N LEU A 436 -2.35 46.20 -25.48
CA LEU A 436 -1.14 46.00 -24.66
C LEU A 436 -0.90 44.51 -24.31
N LEU A 437 -1.95 43.71 -24.12
CA LEU A 437 -1.84 42.29 -23.74
C LEU A 437 -1.50 41.35 -24.91
N SER A 438 -1.49 41.88 -26.13
CA SER A 438 -1.11 41.14 -27.33
C SER A 438 0.39 40.85 -27.36
N ASN A 439 0.79 39.68 -27.87
CA ASN A 439 2.19 39.36 -28.18
C ASN A 439 2.78 40.23 -29.30
N LEU A 440 1.94 40.85 -30.14
CA LEU A 440 2.33 41.77 -31.20
C LEU A 440 2.56 43.20 -30.70
N ALA A 441 2.14 43.52 -29.47
CA ALA A 441 2.30 44.85 -28.92
C ALA A 441 3.80 45.23 -28.84
N PRO A 442 4.18 46.44 -29.27
CA PRO A 442 5.55 46.93 -29.12
C PRO A 442 5.96 46.88 -27.65
N SER A 443 7.05 46.17 -27.37
CA SER A 443 7.59 45.98 -26.04
C SER A 443 9.07 45.66 -26.19
N LEU A 444 9.93 46.59 -25.79
CA LEU A 444 11.37 46.41 -25.91
C LEU A 444 11.83 45.44 -24.82
N LEU A 445 12.16 44.21 -25.22
CA LEU A 445 12.58 43.13 -24.33
C LEU A 445 14.06 42.84 -24.53
N VAL A 446 14.82 42.74 -23.45
CA VAL A 446 16.20 42.27 -23.48
C VAL A 446 16.22 40.85 -22.92
N ILE A 447 16.56 39.88 -23.76
CA ILE A 447 16.63 38.46 -23.37
C ILE A 447 18.00 37.93 -23.81
N ASP A 448 18.75 37.36 -22.87
CA ASP A 448 20.09 36.82 -23.09
C ASP A 448 21.05 37.81 -23.81
N GLY A 449 20.91 39.11 -23.53
CA GLY A 449 21.71 40.19 -24.11
C GLY A 449 21.24 40.72 -25.47
N PHE A 450 20.15 40.17 -26.03
CA PHE A 450 19.59 40.60 -27.31
C PHE A 450 18.30 41.40 -27.12
N SER A 451 18.16 42.51 -27.84
CA SER A 451 16.97 43.36 -27.81
C SER A 451 15.95 42.98 -28.87
N TYR A 452 14.72 42.70 -28.44
CA TYR A 452 13.56 42.38 -29.25
C TYR A 452 12.51 43.49 -29.14
N GLU A 453 11.78 43.72 -30.22
CA GLU A 453 10.79 44.82 -30.33
C GLU A 453 9.39 44.41 -29.83
N SER A 454 9.15 43.12 -29.64
CA SER A 454 7.90 42.54 -29.10
C SER A 454 8.10 41.08 -28.68
N VAL A 455 7.13 40.50 -27.98
CA VAL A 455 7.12 39.07 -27.63
C VAL A 455 7.07 38.20 -28.89
N GLU A 456 6.32 38.61 -29.90
CA GLU A 456 6.29 37.91 -31.19
C GLU A 456 7.67 37.94 -31.88
N HIS A 457 8.40 39.06 -31.82
CA HIS A 457 9.76 39.15 -32.34
C HIS A 457 10.71 38.15 -31.64
N ALA A 458 10.66 38.09 -30.31
CA ALA A 458 11.46 37.14 -29.53
C ALA A 458 11.04 35.69 -29.82
N TYR A 459 9.75 35.40 -29.85
CA TYR A 459 9.21 34.07 -30.10
C TYR A 459 9.59 33.53 -31.48
N GLN A 460 9.41 34.32 -32.55
CA GLN A 460 9.75 33.89 -33.90
C GLN A 460 11.26 33.67 -34.09
N THR A 461 12.09 34.38 -33.32
CA THR A 461 13.55 34.22 -33.33
C THR A 461 14.02 33.01 -32.51
N LEU A 462 13.39 32.73 -31.35
CA LEU A 462 13.88 31.77 -30.35
C LEU A 462 13.20 30.39 -30.39
N LYS A 463 12.07 30.24 -31.09
CA LYS A 463 11.30 28.97 -31.17
C LYS A 463 12.06 27.76 -31.70
N SER A 464 13.23 27.96 -32.32
CA SER A 464 14.14 26.91 -32.78
C SER A 464 15.03 26.30 -31.69
N GLY A 465 15.07 26.92 -30.50
CA GLY A 465 15.84 26.50 -29.34
C GLY A 465 17.31 26.95 -29.31
N LYS A 466 17.84 27.63 -30.34
CA LYS A 466 19.19 28.27 -30.33
C LYS A 466 19.22 29.53 -31.21
N ILE A 467 19.79 30.63 -30.72
CA ILE A 467 20.18 31.76 -31.57
C ILE A 467 21.33 31.31 -32.47
N ASN A 468 21.13 31.33 -33.78
CA ASN A 468 22.19 31.16 -34.76
C ASN A 468 22.25 32.38 -35.70
N ALA A 469 23.36 32.53 -36.42
CA ALA A 469 23.59 33.70 -37.29
C ALA A 469 22.47 33.90 -38.34
N LYS A 470 21.81 32.83 -38.79
CA LYS A 470 20.68 32.92 -39.74
C LYS A 470 19.41 33.43 -39.07
N ALA A 471 19.09 32.95 -37.87
CA ALA A 471 17.95 33.42 -37.09
C ALA A 471 18.11 34.91 -36.72
N TYR A 472 19.31 35.32 -36.32
CA TYR A 472 19.63 36.72 -36.02
C TYR A 472 19.50 37.62 -37.26
N SER A 473 20.09 37.23 -38.39
CA SER A 473 19.99 38.01 -39.63
C SER A 473 18.56 38.13 -40.16
N TRP A 474 17.75 37.07 -40.04
CA TRP A 474 16.33 37.11 -40.39
C TRP A 474 15.53 38.03 -39.47
N ALA A 475 15.78 37.96 -38.16
CA ALA A 475 15.12 38.81 -37.16
C ALA A 475 15.43 40.29 -37.42
N GLU A 476 16.70 40.65 -37.64
CA GLU A 476 17.12 42.02 -37.96
C GLU A 476 16.49 42.55 -39.26
N LYS A 477 16.42 41.73 -40.32
CA LYS A 477 15.79 42.14 -41.59
C LYS A 477 14.30 42.48 -41.42
N ASN A 478 13.61 41.81 -40.50
CA ASN A 478 12.17 41.99 -40.26
C ASN A 478 11.86 42.87 -39.05
N ARG A 479 12.89 43.43 -38.39
CA ARG A 479 12.78 44.21 -37.15
C ARG A 479 11.82 45.39 -37.27
N ALA A 480 11.82 46.08 -38.41
CA ALA A 480 10.90 47.19 -38.68
C ALA A 480 9.42 46.76 -38.69
N ALA A 481 9.12 45.57 -39.22
CA ALA A 481 7.75 45.04 -39.25
C ALA A 481 7.28 44.61 -37.85
N PHE A 482 8.16 43.97 -37.07
CA PHE A 482 7.87 43.66 -35.66
C PHE A 482 7.65 44.91 -34.81
N LYS A 483 8.46 45.95 -35.04
CA LYS A 483 8.30 47.27 -34.39
C LYS A 483 6.98 47.95 -34.74
N ALA A 484 6.45 47.69 -35.93
CA ALA A 484 5.14 48.13 -36.38
C ALA A 484 3.98 47.22 -35.90
N GLY A 485 4.24 46.22 -35.04
CA GLY A 485 3.24 45.28 -34.54
C GLY A 485 2.71 44.29 -35.58
N GLN A 486 3.44 44.11 -36.69
CA GLN A 486 3.04 43.21 -37.76
C GLN A 486 3.52 41.78 -37.49
N LYS A 487 2.65 40.81 -37.78
CA LYS A 487 2.99 39.39 -37.64
C LYS A 487 3.87 38.97 -38.81
N VAL A 488 5.11 38.57 -38.51
CA VAL A 488 6.06 38.06 -39.50
C VAL A 488 6.37 36.60 -39.19
N GLN A 489 6.07 35.70 -40.12
CA GLN A 489 6.35 34.28 -39.95
C GLN A 489 7.78 33.96 -40.38
N SER A 490 8.52 33.24 -39.55
CA SER A 490 9.87 32.80 -39.91
C SER A 490 9.88 31.64 -40.90
N ASP A 491 10.91 31.58 -41.76
CA ASP A 491 11.06 30.53 -42.77
C ASP A 491 11.05 29.13 -42.14
N ARG A 492 10.39 28.17 -42.81
CA ARG A 492 10.27 26.75 -42.36
C ARG A 492 11.62 26.08 -42.05
N VAL A 493 12.71 26.62 -42.58
CA VAL A 493 14.09 26.09 -42.43
C VAL A 493 14.69 26.39 -41.04
N LEU A 494 14.05 27.25 -40.22
CA LEU A 494 14.53 27.59 -38.88
C LEU A 494 14.12 26.59 -37.78
N GLY A 495 13.32 25.56 -38.08
CA GLY A 495 13.02 24.42 -37.17
C GLY A 495 11.54 24.05 -37.07
N LEU A 496 11.24 22.76 -36.84
CA LEU A 496 9.87 22.22 -36.68
C LEU A 496 9.28 22.54 -35.29
N ALA A 497 7.98 22.83 -35.27
CA ALA A 497 7.23 23.19 -34.07
C ALA A 497 7.04 22.00 -33.12
N ASP A 498 7.77 21.99 -32.01
CA ASP A 498 7.44 21.20 -30.82
C ASP A 498 6.50 22.05 -29.96
N THR A 499 5.20 21.71 -30.00
CA THR A 499 4.13 22.48 -29.34
C THR A 499 4.40 22.66 -27.85
N SER A 500 4.92 21.65 -27.16
CA SER A 500 5.20 21.71 -25.71
C SER A 500 6.36 22.65 -25.40
N LYS A 501 7.43 22.64 -26.21
CA LYS A 501 8.55 23.59 -26.05
C LYS A 501 8.15 25.02 -26.41
N ASN A 502 7.27 25.20 -27.38
CA ASN A 502 6.77 26.52 -27.77
C ASN A 502 5.89 27.15 -26.69
N ILE A 503 5.05 26.35 -26.01
CA ILE A 503 4.26 26.79 -24.84
C ILE A 503 5.18 27.28 -23.72
N LEU A 504 6.19 26.48 -23.36
CA LEU A 504 7.16 26.84 -22.32
C LEU A 504 7.97 28.09 -22.69
N LEU A 505 8.38 28.22 -23.96
CA LEU A 505 9.05 29.42 -24.44
C LEU A 505 8.15 30.65 -24.35
N MET A 506 6.89 30.56 -24.78
CA MET A 506 5.94 31.68 -24.71
C MET A 506 5.67 32.10 -23.26
N GLU A 507 5.55 31.14 -22.34
CA GLU A 507 5.45 31.43 -20.90
C GLU A 507 6.68 32.19 -20.38
N LYS A 508 7.89 31.74 -20.75
CA LYS A 508 9.14 32.45 -20.41
C LYS A 508 9.12 33.89 -20.94
N LEU A 509 8.79 34.09 -22.22
CA LEU A 509 8.80 35.40 -22.87
C LEU A 509 7.76 36.38 -22.29
N LEU A 510 6.56 35.89 -21.98
CA LEU A 510 5.52 36.71 -21.35
C LEU A 510 5.89 37.07 -19.90
N LYS A 511 6.59 36.18 -19.19
CA LYS A 511 7.13 36.47 -17.86
C LYS A 511 8.22 37.54 -17.91
N GLU A 512 9.16 37.43 -18.84
CA GLU A 512 10.18 38.46 -19.08
C GLU A 512 9.54 39.81 -19.41
N ARG A 513 8.50 39.82 -20.25
CA ARG A 513 7.74 41.04 -20.53
C ARG A 513 7.06 41.60 -19.29
N TYR A 514 6.46 40.76 -18.45
CA TYR A 514 5.84 41.22 -17.20
C TYR A 514 6.84 41.93 -16.28
N GLN A 515 8.11 41.50 -16.28
CA GLN A 515 9.17 42.10 -15.50
C GLN A 515 9.71 43.41 -16.12
N GLN A 516 9.85 43.46 -17.45
CA GLN A 516 10.52 44.55 -18.16
C GLN A 516 9.58 45.66 -18.68
N ASP A 517 8.30 45.36 -18.94
CA ASP A 517 7.31 46.28 -19.51
C ASP A 517 6.24 46.66 -18.48
N THR A 518 6.42 47.84 -17.87
CA THR A 518 5.51 48.37 -16.84
C THR A 518 4.08 48.56 -17.34
N SER A 519 3.90 49.00 -18.60
CA SER A 519 2.57 49.23 -19.17
C SER A 519 1.82 47.92 -19.40
N PHE A 520 2.51 46.87 -19.88
CA PHE A 520 1.94 45.54 -20.01
C PHE A 520 1.55 44.94 -18.65
N ARG A 521 2.45 45.06 -17.66
CA ARG A 521 2.20 44.58 -16.29
C ARG A 521 0.97 45.24 -15.67
N GLN A 522 0.87 46.57 -15.74
CA GLN A 522 -0.31 47.30 -15.25
C GLN A 522 -1.58 46.89 -15.98
N ALA A 523 -1.52 46.74 -17.30
CA ALA A 523 -2.66 46.29 -18.09
C ALA A 523 -3.10 44.87 -17.73
N LEU A 524 -2.16 43.96 -17.44
CA LEU A 524 -2.45 42.57 -17.07
C LEU A 524 -3.02 42.48 -15.64
N ASP A 525 -2.42 43.19 -14.69
CA ASP A 525 -2.89 43.27 -13.31
C ASP A 525 -4.32 43.86 -13.23
N ALA A 526 -4.64 44.85 -14.08
CA ALA A 526 -5.98 45.46 -14.16
C ALA A 526 -7.08 44.50 -14.66
N THR A 527 -6.71 43.30 -15.15
CA THR A 527 -7.68 42.25 -15.54
C THR A 527 -8.04 41.29 -14.41
N ARG A 528 -7.61 41.57 -13.17
CA ARG A 528 -7.91 40.74 -11.99
C ARG A 528 -9.42 40.51 -11.84
N GLY A 529 -9.81 39.28 -11.53
CA GLY A 529 -11.22 38.86 -11.44
C GLY A 529 -11.93 38.67 -12.78
N LYS A 530 -11.27 38.91 -13.93
CA LYS A 530 -11.82 38.69 -15.27
C LYS A 530 -11.20 37.46 -15.93
N VAL A 531 -11.98 36.80 -16.79
CA VAL A 531 -11.52 35.66 -17.60
C VAL A 531 -11.02 36.20 -18.94
N LEU A 532 -9.76 35.92 -19.28
CA LEU A 532 -9.16 36.34 -20.55
C LEU A 532 -9.50 35.33 -21.67
N THR A 533 -9.84 35.83 -22.86
CA THR A 533 -10.15 35.01 -24.05
C THR A 533 -9.42 35.52 -25.30
N HIS A 534 -9.11 34.65 -26.27
CA HIS A 534 -8.43 35.05 -27.52
C HIS A 534 -9.20 34.56 -28.76
N GLU A 535 -9.98 35.43 -29.39
CA GLU A 535 -10.94 35.04 -30.44
C GLU A 535 -10.38 34.89 -31.87
N GLN A 536 -9.16 35.38 -32.16
CA GLN A 536 -8.60 35.34 -33.54
C GLN A 536 -7.92 34.02 -33.89
N ASP A 537 -7.35 33.30 -32.90
CA ASP A 537 -6.57 32.10 -33.16
C ASP A 537 -7.49 30.86 -33.21
N GLN A 538 -7.25 29.96 -34.17
CA GLN A 538 -8.02 28.72 -34.36
C GLN A 538 -7.22 27.48 -33.94
N GLY A 539 -5.98 27.66 -33.47
CA GLY A 539 -5.09 26.61 -33.00
C GLY A 539 -4.90 26.64 -31.48
N VAL A 540 -3.82 26.00 -31.02
CA VAL A 540 -3.51 25.79 -29.59
C VAL A 540 -3.43 27.10 -28.80
N TRP A 541 -3.02 28.20 -29.43
CA TRP A 541 -2.90 29.51 -28.78
C TRP A 541 -4.23 30.17 -28.42
N ARG A 542 -5.36 29.71 -28.99
CA ARG A 542 -6.69 30.13 -28.55
C ARG A 542 -6.92 29.85 -27.07
N ILE A 543 -6.36 28.75 -26.56
CA ILE A 543 -6.52 28.26 -25.19
C ILE A 543 -5.29 28.60 -24.35
N GLU A 544 -4.09 28.32 -24.87
CA GLU A 544 -2.86 28.42 -24.06
C GLU A 544 -2.41 29.87 -23.83
N PHE A 545 -2.64 30.79 -24.77
CA PHE A 545 -2.18 32.19 -24.60
C PHE A 545 -2.91 32.93 -23.46
N PRO A 546 -4.26 32.91 -23.38
CA PRO A 546 -4.97 33.48 -22.23
C PRO A 546 -4.64 32.76 -20.92
N ARG A 547 -4.46 31.44 -20.94
CA ARG A 547 -4.11 30.63 -19.75
C ARG A 547 -2.77 31.05 -19.15
N ILE A 548 -1.75 31.24 -19.99
CA ILE A 548 -0.41 31.68 -19.54
C ILE A 548 -0.47 33.09 -18.93
N LEU A 549 -1.21 34.02 -19.53
CA LEU A 549 -1.37 35.38 -19.01
C LEU A 549 -2.05 35.39 -17.62
N MET A 550 -3.13 34.61 -17.44
CA MET A 550 -3.78 34.49 -16.14
C MET A 550 -2.86 33.83 -15.10
N LYS A 551 -2.09 32.81 -15.49
CA LYS A 551 -1.10 32.16 -14.62
C LYS A 551 -0.03 33.13 -14.11
N ILE A 552 0.49 34.00 -14.98
CA ILE A 552 1.48 35.03 -14.61
C ILE A 552 0.84 36.09 -13.69
N ARG A 553 -0.35 36.59 -14.07
CA ARG A 553 -1.11 37.57 -13.28
C ARG A 553 -1.31 37.11 -11.83
N ASP A 554 -1.79 35.89 -11.64
CA ASP A 554 -2.22 35.41 -10.32
C ASP A 554 -1.02 35.02 -9.43
N ARG A 555 0.02 34.43 -10.03
CA ARG A 555 1.24 34.03 -9.30
C ARG A 555 2.08 35.21 -8.83
N GLU A 556 2.32 36.19 -9.69
CA GLU A 556 3.21 37.33 -9.36
C GLU A 556 2.53 38.32 -8.40
N HIS A 557 1.20 38.32 -8.33
CA HIS A 557 0.44 39.06 -7.31
C HIS A 557 0.66 38.50 -5.90
N SER A 558 0.59 37.17 -5.75
CA SER A 558 0.87 36.49 -4.48
C SER A 558 2.27 36.80 -3.96
N ILE A 559 3.27 36.91 -4.86
CA ILE A 559 4.64 37.27 -4.51
C ILE A 559 4.73 38.74 -4.03
N LYS A 560 3.98 39.67 -4.64
CA LYS A 560 3.93 41.08 -4.21
C LYS A 560 3.21 41.28 -2.86
N GLU A 561 2.16 40.51 -2.57
CA GLU A 561 1.50 40.54 -1.25
C GLU A 561 2.46 40.08 -0.15
N ASN A 562 3.29 39.07 -0.42
CA ASN A 562 4.34 38.63 0.51
C ASN A 562 5.50 39.64 0.64
N GLN A 563 5.90 40.32 -0.46
CA GLN A 563 6.96 41.32 -0.44
C GLN A 563 6.55 42.67 0.20
N MET A 564 5.25 43.01 0.21
CA MET A 564 4.76 44.17 0.98
C MET A 564 4.77 43.91 2.49
N ALA A 565 4.74 42.64 2.92
CA ALA A 565 4.94 42.26 4.32
C ALA A 565 6.41 42.34 4.75
N GLU A 566 7.36 42.10 3.84
CA GLU A 566 8.81 42.04 4.13
C GLU A 566 9.53 43.40 4.16
N ASN A 567 8.98 44.45 3.52
CA ASN A 567 9.67 45.75 3.38
C ASN A 567 9.66 46.65 4.64
N ASN A 568 9.22 46.17 5.80
CA ASN A 568 9.25 46.90 7.08
C ASN A 568 10.41 46.53 8.01
N ILE A 569 11.34 45.65 7.60
CA ILE A 569 12.23 44.94 8.54
C ILE A 569 13.67 45.49 8.59
N ASP A 570 14.10 46.38 7.70
CA ASP A 570 15.55 46.70 7.57
C ASP A 570 16.06 47.91 8.37
N VAL A 571 15.18 48.63 9.09
CA VAL A 571 15.57 49.72 10.02
C VAL A 571 15.47 49.31 11.50
N ILE A 572 14.72 48.24 11.79
CA ILE A 572 14.49 47.70 13.14
C ILE A 572 15.60 46.70 13.57
N GLN A 573 16.30 46.09 12.61
CA GLN A 573 17.25 45.00 12.82
C GLN A 573 18.52 45.33 13.63
N LYS A 574 18.76 46.60 13.99
CA LYS A 574 19.88 46.96 14.88
C LYS A 574 19.49 47.26 16.33
N GLN A 575 18.20 47.41 16.64
CA GLN A 575 17.69 47.53 18.02
C GLN A 575 16.89 46.29 18.45
N ALA A 576 16.38 45.49 17.50
CA ALA A 576 15.64 44.26 17.79
C ALA A 576 16.49 43.13 18.36
N THR A 577 17.79 43.06 18.04
CA THR A 577 18.65 41.94 18.46
C THR A 577 18.89 41.90 19.98
N GLU A 578 18.93 43.06 20.66
CA GLU A 578 19.01 43.11 22.13
C GLU A 578 17.65 42.89 22.79
N GLN A 579 16.55 43.37 22.20
CA GLN A 579 15.20 43.16 22.74
C GLN A 579 14.70 41.73 22.53
N GLU A 580 15.06 41.06 21.43
CA GLU A 580 14.78 39.64 21.21
C GLU A 580 15.58 38.76 22.16
N MET A 581 16.85 39.07 22.42
CA MET A 581 17.64 38.37 23.44
C MET A 581 17.02 38.53 24.84
N LEU A 582 16.55 39.73 25.20
CA LEU A 582 15.88 39.98 26.48
C LEU A 582 14.50 39.31 26.55
N LEU A 583 13.75 39.28 25.46
CA LEU A 583 12.44 38.62 25.38
C LEU A 583 12.58 37.09 25.39
N GLN A 584 13.64 36.55 24.78
CA GLN A 584 13.97 35.13 24.79
C GLN A 584 14.45 34.70 26.17
N ALA A 585 15.26 35.52 26.85
CA ALA A 585 15.63 35.32 28.24
C ALA A 585 14.42 35.39 29.19
N ALA A 586 13.50 36.34 28.96
CA ALA A 586 12.27 36.46 29.74
C ALA A 586 11.31 35.27 29.52
N ARG A 587 11.17 34.79 28.29
CA ARG A 587 10.40 33.57 27.98
C ARG A 587 11.04 32.32 28.58
N GLN A 588 12.37 32.26 28.61
CA GLN A 588 13.10 31.17 29.26
C GLN A 588 12.89 31.20 30.78
N GLU A 589 12.94 32.37 31.41
CA GLU A 589 12.60 32.51 32.84
C GLU A 589 11.14 32.13 33.13
N GLU A 590 10.20 32.55 32.29
CA GLU A 590 8.78 32.22 32.43
C GLU A 590 8.50 30.72 32.26
N PHE A 591 9.17 30.06 31.30
CA PHE A 591 9.14 28.61 31.13
C PHE A 591 9.71 27.90 32.36
N LEU A 592 10.89 28.32 32.85
CA LEU A 592 11.54 27.75 34.03
C LEU A 592 10.68 27.87 35.30
N HIS A 593 9.86 28.92 35.39
CA HIS A 593 8.93 29.15 36.49
C HIS A 593 7.61 28.37 36.37
N SER A 594 7.17 28.07 35.15
CA SER A 594 5.89 27.41 34.89
C SER A 594 5.98 25.89 34.75
N LEU A 595 7.19 25.36 34.46
CA LEU A 595 7.44 23.93 34.38
C LEU A 595 7.33 23.28 35.77
N ASP A 596 6.44 22.29 35.91
CA ASP A 596 6.37 21.43 37.07
C ASP A 596 7.58 20.47 37.07
N LYS A 597 8.63 20.85 37.81
CA LYS A 597 9.91 20.14 37.82
C LYS A 597 9.80 18.71 38.35
N ASP A 598 8.91 18.44 39.30
CA ASP A 598 8.74 17.10 39.88
C ASP A 598 8.11 16.15 38.86
N LYS A 599 7.09 16.62 38.15
CA LYS A 599 6.47 15.84 37.06
C LYS A 599 7.42 15.67 35.88
N PHE A 600 8.18 16.71 35.53
CA PHE A 600 9.19 16.62 34.47
C PHE A 600 10.31 15.64 34.83
N LEU A 601 10.77 15.62 36.09
CA LEU A 601 11.74 14.64 36.57
C LEU A 601 11.18 13.22 36.43
N LYS A 602 9.89 13.02 36.72
CA LYS A 602 9.24 11.73 36.51
C LYS A 602 9.26 11.28 35.05
N SER A 603 9.13 12.21 34.10
CA SER A 603 9.31 11.93 32.67
C SER A 603 10.70 11.37 32.36
N LEU A 604 11.76 11.96 32.95
CA LEU A 604 13.14 11.52 32.75
C LEU A 604 13.41 10.14 33.38
N GLU A 605 12.78 9.81 34.51
CA GLU A 605 12.84 8.47 35.10
C GLU A 605 12.24 7.41 34.16
N LEU A 606 11.09 7.70 33.55
CA LEU A 606 10.44 6.79 32.61
C LEU A 606 11.23 6.62 31.31
N ILE A 607 11.81 7.71 30.80
CA ILE A 607 12.67 7.68 29.60
C ILE A 607 13.91 6.80 29.82
N GLN A 608 14.48 6.83 31.02
CA GLN A 608 15.58 5.94 31.40
C GLN A 608 15.13 4.47 31.52
N LYS A 609 13.94 4.24 32.09
CA LYS A 609 13.41 2.89 32.30
C LYS A 609 13.01 2.20 30.98
N TYR A 610 12.43 2.94 30.04
CA TYR A 610 11.94 2.40 28.76
C TYR A 610 12.77 2.94 27.59
N SER A 611 12.45 4.11 27.06
CA SER A 611 13.29 4.89 26.12
C SER A 611 12.61 6.22 25.80
N VAL A 612 13.33 7.13 25.12
CA VAL A 612 12.76 8.41 24.64
C VAL A 612 11.57 8.15 23.70
N SER A 613 11.71 7.23 22.76
CA SER A 613 10.65 6.92 21.78
C SER A 613 9.46 6.22 22.42
N GLU A 614 9.67 5.26 23.32
CA GLU A 614 8.59 4.54 24.00
C GLU A 614 7.74 5.47 24.88
N VAL A 615 8.35 6.39 25.64
CA VAL A 615 7.62 7.32 26.51
C VAL A 615 6.92 8.45 25.74
N LEU A 616 7.51 8.89 24.61
CA LEU A 616 6.90 9.90 23.74
C LEU A 616 5.87 9.30 22.76
N SER A 617 5.79 7.97 22.62
CA SER A 617 4.75 7.30 21.81
C SER A 617 3.41 7.28 22.55
N ARG A 618 2.36 7.90 21.98
CA ARG A 618 1.02 7.91 22.60
C ARG A 618 -0.10 7.54 21.62
N PRO A 619 -0.84 6.46 21.87
CA PRO A 619 -0.54 5.40 22.84
C PRO A 619 0.68 4.57 22.39
N PRO A 620 1.37 3.87 23.30
CA PRO A 620 2.59 3.14 22.96
C PRO A 620 2.29 2.03 21.96
N ILE A 621 2.83 2.16 20.74
CA ILE A 621 2.82 1.11 19.72
C ILE A 621 4.09 0.31 19.93
N TYR A 622 3.94 -0.98 20.22
CA TYR A 622 5.08 -1.79 20.58
C TYR A 622 5.18 -3.04 19.70
N GLN A 623 6.40 -3.29 19.23
CA GLN A 623 6.81 -4.46 18.46
C GLN A 623 7.88 -5.18 19.30
N GLY A 624 7.48 -6.08 20.20
CA GLY A 624 8.43 -6.74 21.14
C GLY A 624 7.81 -7.47 22.32
N ASP A 625 8.57 -7.58 23.42
CA ASP A 625 8.23 -8.16 24.74
C ASP A 625 6.95 -7.60 25.42
N ASP A 626 5.86 -8.38 25.42
CA ASP A 626 4.55 -8.00 25.99
C ASP A 626 4.63 -7.52 27.45
N GLN A 627 5.54 -8.08 28.26
CA GLN A 627 5.69 -7.69 29.67
C GLN A 627 6.24 -6.27 29.81
N ARG A 628 7.11 -5.86 28.88
CA ARG A 628 7.68 -4.52 28.85
C ARG A 628 6.63 -3.49 28.46
N LEU A 629 5.75 -3.83 27.51
CA LEU A 629 4.64 -2.98 27.12
C LEU A 629 3.66 -2.82 28.28
N GLU A 630 3.23 -3.90 28.92
CA GLU A 630 2.28 -3.84 30.04
C GLU A 630 2.87 -3.05 31.23
N ALA A 631 4.16 -3.22 31.53
CA ALA A 631 4.85 -2.43 32.55
C ALA A 631 4.92 -0.94 32.18
N LEU A 632 5.24 -0.62 30.92
CA LEU A 632 5.23 0.75 30.41
C LEU A 632 3.82 1.35 30.51
N GLN A 633 2.78 0.61 30.17
CA GLN A 633 1.39 1.07 30.24
C GLN A 633 0.95 1.38 31.67
N ILE A 634 1.29 0.52 32.63
CA ILE A 634 1.03 0.76 34.05
C ILE A 634 1.74 2.02 34.53
N ASP A 635 3.02 2.18 34.16
CA ASP A 635 3.81 3.33 34.57
C ASP A 635 3.34 4.64 33.92
N LEU A 636 2.71 4.56 32.74
CA LEU A 636 2.09 5.69 32.03
C LEU A 636 0.64 5.95 32.46
N GLU A 637 0.02 5.09 33.27
CA GLU A 637 -1.37 5.26 33.70
C GLU A 637 -1.52 6.52 34.57
N GLY A 638 -2.27 7.50 34.08
CA GLY A 638 -2.45 8.79 34.76
C GLY A 638 -1.20 9.69 34.74
N PHE A 639 -0.22 9.38 33.89
CA PHE A 639 0.99 10.19 33.72
C PHE A 639 0.66 11.55 33.06
N ASP A 640 1.14 12.64 33.66
CA ASP A 640 0.93 14.00 33.16
C ASP A 640 2.05 14.37 32.19
N TYR A 641 1.72 14.29 30.91
CA TYR A 641 2.67 14.55 29.84
C TYR A 641 2.96 16.03 29.60
N LYS A 642 2.16 16.96 30.16
CA LYS A 642 2.26 18.38 29.83
C LYS A 642 3.67 18.95 30.04
N PRO A 643 4.37 18.68 31.16
CA PRO A 643 5.74 19.18 31.35
C PRO A 643 6.74 18.61 30.34
N LEU A 644 6.53 17.38 29.89
CA LEU A 644 7.36 16.75 28.86
C LEU A 644 7.10 17.36 27.48
N ASP A 645 5.84 17.62 27.13
CA ASP A 645 5.45 18.26 25.87
C ASP A 645 5.94 19.72 25.82
N ASP A 646 5.73 20.48 26.89
CA ASP A 646 6.23 21.85 27.01
C ASP A 646 7.76 21.89 26.78
N PHE A 647 8.50 20.90 27.29
CA PHE A 647 9.94 20.77 27.07
C PHE A 647 10.31 20.46 25.62
N VAL A 648 9.62 19.52 24.98
CA VAL A 648 9.84 19.18 23.56
C VAL A 648 9.57 20.39 22.66
N ILE A 649 8.46 21.09 22.88
CA ILE A 649 8.09 22.30 22.15
C ILE A 649 9.15 23.39 22.34
N GLN A 650 9.62 23.58 23.57
CA GLN A 650 10.52 24.68 23.90
C GLN A 650 11.96 24.46 23.39
N TYR A 651 12.46 23.21 23.36
CA TYR A 651 13.89 22.93 23.16
C TYR A 651 14.23 21.96 22.04
N ILE A 652 13.27 21.22 21.51
CA ILE A 652 13.52 20.18 20.51
C ILE A 652 12.88 20.56 19.17
N ASP A 653 11.58 20.85 19.18
CA ASP A 653 10.82 21.17 17.97
C ASP A 653 9.74 22.23 18.27
N PRO A 654 9.99 23.52 17.96
CA PRO A 654 9.03 24.60 18.19
C PRO A 654 7.74 24.48 17.38
N ASP A 655 7.76 23.73 16.28
CA ASP A 655 6.60 23.45 15.43
C ASP A 655 5.85 22.19 15.87
N TYR A 656 6.23 21.59 17.01
CA TYR A 656 5.58 20.41 17.60
C TYR A 656 4.15 20.74 18.06
N GLU A 657 3.17 20.44 17.20
CA GLU A 657 1.76 20.53 17.58
C GLU A 657 1.33 19.28 18.36
N GLU A 658 0.69 19.44 19.52
CA GLU A 658 0.21 18.35 20.41
C GLU A 658 -0.73 17.33 19.71
N LEU A 659 -1.29 17.68 18.53
CA LEU A 659 -2.12 16.84 17.66
C LEU A 659 -1.31 15.90 16.75
N THR A 660 -0.01 16.15 16.52
CA THR A 660 0.85 15.27 15.71
C THR A 660 1.07 13.90 16.35
N ILE A 661 0.92 13.82 17.69
CA ILE A 661 1.17 12.65 18.54
C ILE A 661 0.25 11.47 18.21
N PHE A 662 -0.98 11.73 17.74
CA PHE A 662 -1.98 10.69 17.44
C PHE A 662 -2.13 10.42 15.93
N SER A 663 -1.26 11.01 15.10
CA SER A 663 -1.30 10.92 13.65
C SER A 663 -0.06 10.20 13.08
N GLY A 664 -0.12 9.75 11.82
CA GLY A 664 1.02 9.16 11.12
C GLY A 664 2.30 10.03 11.06
N ALA A 665 2.20 11.33 11.38
CA ALA A 665 3.34 12.25 11.48
C ALA A 665 4.32 11.91 12.63
N TRP A 666 3.87 11.19 13.65
CA TRP A 666 4.72 10.71 14.76
C TRP A 666 5.85 9.79 14.28
N ASN A 667 5.55 8.92 13.33
CA ASN A 667 6.56 8.09 12.69
C ASN A 667 7.59 8.93 11.91
N ASP A 668 7.19 10.04 11.30
CA ASP A 668 8.12 10.92 10.59
C ASP A 668 9.01 11.73 11.55
N PHE A 669 8.52 12.14 12.71
CA PHE A 669 9.33 12.85 13.73
C PHE A 669 10.56 12.03 14.15
N PHE A 670 10.41 10.73 14.42
CA PHE A 670 11.53 9.84 14.80
C PHE A 670 12.25 9.19 13.61
N LYS A 671 11.60 8.97 12.45
CA LYS A 671 12.27 8.36 11.28
C LYS A 671 13.07 9.39 10.48
N ASN A 672 12.54 10.62 10.35
CA ASN A 672 13.00 11.61 9.38
C ASN A 672 13.11 13.05 9.95
N GLY A 673 12.62 13.32 11.16
CA GLY A 673 12.53 14.66 11.77
C GLY A 673 13.51 14.91 12.93
N ALA A 674 13.23 15.92 13.76
CA ALA A 674 14.08 16.33 14.88
C ALA A 674 14.27 15.24 15.96
N GLY A 675 13.35 14.27 16.01
CA GLY A 675 13.36 13.10 16.89
C GLY A 675 14.42 12.05 16.60
N LYS A 676 14.98 12.03 15.39
CA LYS A 676 15.73 10.88 14.85
C LYS A 676 17.00 10.51 15.63
N ASP A 677 17.69 11.51 16.16
CA ASP A 677 18.98 11.33 16.84
C ASP A 677 18.88 11.56 18.37
N LEU A 678 17.66 11.59 18.93
CA LEU A 678 17.43 11.79 20.36
C LEU A 678 17.62 10.48 21.15
N THR A 679 18.64 10.46 22.01
CA THR A 679 18.94 9.38 22.95
C THR A 679 18.56 9.81 24.37
N VAL A 680 18.49 8.85 25.30
CA VAL A 680 18.25 9.14 26.74
C VAL A 680 19.27 10.16 27.26
N ASP A 681 20.55 9.99 26.89
CA ASP A 681 21.63 10.87 27.33
C ASP A 681 21.56 12.27 26.70
N SER A 682 21.22 12.37 25.41
CA SER A 682 21.08 13.70 24.78
C SER A 682 19.88 14.46 25.35
N PHE A 683 18.80 13.76 25.69
CA PHE A 683 17.62 14.33 26.34
C PHE A 683 17.92 14.84 27.76
N ILE A 684 18.59 14.02 28.59
CA ILE A 684 19.00 14.40 29.95
C ILE A 684 20.03 15.54 29.92
N THR A 685 20.97 15.50 28.98
CA THR A 685 21.98 16.56 28.82
C THR A 685 21.33 17.89 28.44
N LEU A 686 20.35 17.86 27.54
CA LEU A 686 19.59 19.06 27.16
C LEU A 686 18.81 19.63 28.35
N ALA A 687 18.20 18.78 29.18
CA ALA A 687 17.50 19.21 30.39
C ALA A 687 18.43 19.84 31.44
N LYS A 688 19.62 19.25 31.66
CA LYS A 688 20.65 19.77 32.59
C LYS A 688 21.23 21.08 32.11
N ASN A 689 21.60 21.19 30.83
CA ASN A 689 22.19 22.40 30.26
C ASN A 689 21.25 23.60 30.32
N ASN A 690 19.93 23.37 30.36
CA ASN A 690 18.92 24.41 30.49
C ASN A 690 18.45 24.64 31.94
N GLY A 691 19.08 24.02 32.94
CA GLY A 691 18.78 24.26 34.36
C GLY A 691 17.41 23.73 34.82
N LEU A 692 16.84 22.76 34.10
CA LEU A 692 15.53 22.17 34.43
C LEU A 692 15.62 21.20 35.60
N VAL A 693 16.74 20.47 35.65
CA VAL A 693 17.05 19.46 36.66
C VAL A 693 18.52 19.58 37.05
N ASP A 694 18.80 19.57 38.36
CA ASP A 694 20.18 19.62 38.88
C ASP A 694 20.82 18.23 38.81
N GLU A 695 20.08 17.21 39.24
CA GLU A 695 20.46 15.80 39.17
C GLU A 695 19.26 14.98 38.71
N VAL A 696 19.52 13.99 37.86
CA VAL A 696 18.50 13.02 37.43
C VAL A 696 18.86 11.69 38.10
N PRO A 697 17.96 11.08 38.88
CA PRO A 697 18.19 9.76 39.46
C PRO A 697 18.52 8.76 38.36
N VAL A 698 19.58 7.98 38.55
CA VAL A 698 19.90 6.86 37.66
C VAL A 698 18.84 5.79 37.87
N VAL A 699 18.02 5.58 36.84
CA VAL A 699 17.01 4.52 36.84
C VAL A 699 17.52 3.39 35.97
N GLU A 700 17.60 2.19 36.53
CA GLU A 700 17.96 1.00 35.76
C GLU A 700 16.93 0.77 34.64
N PRO A 701 17.38 0.47 33.41
CA PRO A 701 16.48 0.07 32.34
C PRO A 701 15.58 -1.09 32.78
N TRP A 702 14.34 -1.13 32.32
CA TRP A 702 13.42 -2.22 32.64
C TRP A 702 14.03 -3.58 32.28
N GLN A 703 13.94 -4.52 33.21
CA GLN A 703 14.36 -5.92 33.05
C GLN A 703 13.24 -6.85 33.53
N ALA A 704 13.01 -7.95 32.82
CA ALA A 704 12.06 -8.98 33.21
C ALA A 704 12.52 -9.69 34.50
N ILE A 705 11.64 -9.81 35.49
CA ILE A 705 11.91 -10.59 36.71
C ILE A 705 11.74 -12.08 36.35
N THR A 706 12.83 -12.85 36.36
CA THR A 706 12.77 -14.29 36.05
C THR A 706 12.78 -15.12 37.34
N VAL A 707 11.70 -15.84 37.64
CA VAL A 707 11.67 -16.85 38.73
C VAL A 707 12.09 -18.21 38.16
N LEU A 708 13.21 -18.76 38.63
CA LEU A 708 13.89 -19.95 38.08
C LEU A 708 13.61 -21.23 38.87
N GLU A 709 12.35 -21.62 39.07
CA GLU A 709 12.05 -22.99 39.51
C GLU A 709 11.55 -23.83 38.32
N PRO A 710 12.32 -24.82 37.82
CA PRO A 710 11.87 -25.65 36.71
C PRO A 710 10.66 -26.48 37.12
N ILE A 711 9.65 -26.52 36.24
CA ILE A 711 8.49 -27.39 36.40
C ILE A 711 8.93 -28.84 36.22
N LYS A 712 8.69 -29.66 37.25
CA LYS A 712 9.04 -31.08 37.28
C LYS A 712 7.81 -31.98 37.19
N THR A 713 6.63 -31.50 37.59
CA THR A 713 5.40 -32.29 37.68
C THR A 713 4.17 -31.43 37.42
N TYR A 714 3.25 -31.94 36.61
CA TYR A 714 1.88 -31.45 36.46
C TYR A 714 0.94 -32.44 37.13
N SER A 715 -0.15 -32.00 37.73
CA SER A 715 -1.12 -32.92 38.33
C SER A 715 -2.53 -32.38 38.24
N VAL A 716 -3.50 -33.28 38.24
CA VAL A 716 -4.92 -32.92 38.20
C VAL A 716 -5.67 -33.65 39.30
N LYS A 717 -6.65 -33.00 39.90
CA LYS A 717 -7.50 -33.54 40.95
C LYS A 717 -8.97 -33.34 40.61
N ASN A 718 -9.77 -34.39 40.75
CA ASN A 718 -11.23 -34.32 40.61
C ASN A 718 -11.85 -35.24 41.66
N GLY A 719 -12.33 -34.67 42.76
CA GLY A 719 -12.81 -35.43 43.92
C GLY A 719 -11.71 -36.26 44.61
N GLU A 720 -11.86 -37.58 44.63
CA GLU A 720 -10.85 -38.53 45.17
C GLU A 720 -9.78 -38.93 44.14
N LEU A 721 -9.97 -38.58 42.86
CA LEU A 721 -9.03 -38.89 41.78
C LEU A 721 -7.90 -37.86 41.78
N GLN A 722 -6.65 -38.33 41.84
CA GLN A 722 -5.45 -37.50 41.70
C GLN A 722 -4.44 -38.25 40.84
N GLU A 723 -3.96 -37.62 39.78
CA GLU A 723 -2.98 -38.19 38.85
C GLU A 723 -1.91 -37.15 38.49
N ASP A 724 -0.68 -37.64 38.32
CA ASP A 724 0.51 -36.83 38.03
C ASP A 724 1.02 -37.10 36.61
N PHE A 725 1.55 -36.07 35.96
CA PHE A 725 2.00 -36.10 34.57
C PHE A 725 3.32 -35.35 34.41
N ASP A 726 4.18 -35.87 33.52
CA ASP A 726 5.45 -35.23 33.17
C ASP A 726 5.29 -34.19 32.03
N SER A 727 4.09 -34.05 31.47
CA SER A 727 3.80 -33.09 30.38
C SER A 727 2.34 -32.62 30.36
N VAL A 728 2.13 -31.39 29.87
CA VAL A 728 0.79 -30.80 29.70
C VAL A 728 -0.06 -31.56 28.69
N SER A 729 0.53 -32.08 27.61
CA SER A 729 -0.20 -32.90 26.62
C SER A 729 -0.71 -34.20 27.24
N GLY A 730 0.03 -34.80 28.17
CA GLY A 730 -0.39 -36.00 28.91
C GLY A 730 -1.59 -35.72 29.81
N LEU A 731 -1.54 -34.60 30.55
CA LEU A 731 -2.64 -34.14 31.40
C LEU A 731 -3.90 -33.83 30.57
N LEU A 732 -3.76 -33.12 29.44
CA LEU A 732 -4.88 -32.79 28.54
C LEU A 732 -5.57 -34.03 27.98
N GLU A 733 -4.81 -35.03 27.55
CA GLU A 733 -5.38 -36.26 27.00
C GLU A 733 -6.12 -37.07 28.07
N PHE A 734 -5.59 -37.10 29.29
CA PHE A 734 -6.27 -37.71 30.44
C PHE A 734 -7.59 -37.01 30.75
N VAL A 735 -7.60 -35.67 30.78
CA VAL A 735 -8.83 -34.90 31.03
C VAL A 735 -9.84 -35.14 29.90
N LYS A 736 -9.44 -35.09 28.62
CA LYS A 736 -10.32 -35.38 27.47
C LYS A 736 -10.97 -36.76 27.49
N GLN A 737 -10.32 -37.74 28.13
CA GLN A 737 -10.86 -39.10 28.28
C GLN A 737 -11.84 -39.24 29.44
N ASN A 738 -11.81 -38.31 30.40
CA ASN A 738 -12.65 -38.31 31.60
C ASN A 738 -13.75 -37.23 31.58
N LEU A 739 -13.82 -36.40 30.53
CA LEU A 739 -14.91 -35.45 30.29
C LEU A 739 -16.08 -36.08 29.51
N SER A 740 -17.29 -35.55 29.69
CA SER A 740 -18.41 -35.85 28.81
C SER A 740 -18.19 -35.31 27.40
N GLU A 741 -18.92 -35.83 26.41
CA GLU A 741 -18.81 -35.42 25.00
C GLU A 741 -19.09 -33.92 24.80
N THR A 742 -19.98 -33.34 25.62
CA THR A 742 -20.29 -31.90 25.62
C THR A 742 -19.14 -31.07 26.19
N GLU A 743 -18.59 -31.44 27.34
CA GLU A 743 -17.48 -30.72 27.98
C GLU A 743 -16.19 -30.83 27.17
N ARG A 744 -15.94 -31.99 26.55
CA ARG A 744 -14.82 -32.18 25.62
C ARG A 744 -14.95 -31.29 24.40
N HIS A 745 -16.15 -31.13 23.84
CA HIS A 745 -16.37 -30.24 22.71
C HIS A 745 -16.15 -28.77 23.09
N ILE A 746 -16.53 -28.37 24.31
CA ILE A 746 -16.25 -27.03 24.85
C ILE A 746 -14.73 -26.81 24.96
N LEU A 747 -14.01 -27.74 25.61
CA LEU A 747 -12.55 -27.71 25.72
C LEU A 747 -11.86 -27.63 24.34
N GLU A 748 -12.32 -28.42 23.36
CA GLU A 748 -11.77 -28.43 22.01
C GLU A 748 -12.10 -27.16 21.21
N GLN A 749 -13.24 -26.51 21.47
CA GLN A 749 -13.57 -25.21 20.86
C GLN A 749 -12.76 -24.07 21.47
N GLU A 750 -12.58 -24.04 22.79
CA GLU A 750 -11.72 -23.06 23.47
C GLU A 750 -10.30 -23.07 22.93
N LEU A 751 -9.74 -24.27 22.76
CA LEU A 751 -8.39 -24.49 22.27
C LEU A 751 -8.27 -24.34 20.74
N ALA A 752 -9.35 -24.05 20.02
CA ALA A 752 -9.38 -23.86 18.57
C ALA A 752 -9.55 -22.39 18.14
N GLU A 753 -9.51 -21.43 19.07
CA GLU A 753 -9.37 -20.01 18.75
C GLU A 753 -7.99 -19.73 18.15
N ASP A 754 -7.92 -18.93 17.07
CA ASP A 754 -6.63 -18.45 16.54
C ASP A 754 -5.91 -17.70 17.68
N ASP A 755 -4.65 -18.05 17.93
CA ASP A 755 -3.77 -17.56 19.01
C ASP A 755 -3.91 -18.22 20.41
N ARG A 756 -4.67 -19.32 20.56
CA ARG A 756 -4.67 -20.16 21.79
C ARG A 756 -4.06 -21.54 21.57
N GLY A 757 -3.30 -22.03 22.56
CA GLY A 757 -2.72 -23.37 22.52
C GLY A 757 -1.40 -23.55 23.26
N THR A 758 -0.96 -22.55 24.03
CA THR A 758 0.24 -22.68 24.87
C THR A 758 0.01 -23.69 25.99
N PRO A 759 1.07 -24.27 26.58
CA PRO A 759 0.94 -25.14 27.74
C PRO A 759 0.15 -24.49 28.89
N THR A 760 0.28 -23.17 29.09
CA THR A 760 -0.46 -22.41 30.11
C THR A 760 -1.94 -22.30 29.77
N ASP A 761 -2.29 -21.98 28.52
CA ASP A 761 -3.70 -21.93 28.06
C ASP A 761 -4.40 -23.26 28.30
N ILE A 762 -3.72 -24.36 28.00
CA ILE A 762 -4.25 -25.70 28.17
C ILE A 762 -4.54 -25.98 29.65
N LEU A 763 -3.58 -25.68 30.54
CA LEU A 763 -3.73 -25.92 31.98
C LEU A 763 -4.84 -25.04 32.59
N MET A 764 -4.90 -23.75 32.23
CA MET A 764 -5.94 -22.82 32.71
C MET A 764 -7.32 -23.15 32.16
N THR A 765 -7.41 -23.63 30.91
CA THR A 765 -8.70 -24.03 30.32
C THR A 765 -9.25 -25.28 31.01
N ILE A 766 -8.38 -26.23 31.37
CA ILE A 766 -8.76 -27.43 32.13
C ILE A 766 -9.18 -27.09 33.55
N ASP A 767 -8.45 -26.20 34.23
CA ASP A 767 -8.73 -25.77 35.60
C ASP A 767 -9.93 -24.81 35.69
N SER A 768 -10.39 -24.30 34.54
CA SER A 768 -11.59 -23.49 34.49
C SER A 768 -12.84 -24.31 34.84
N ALA A 769 -13.74 -23.71 35.61
CA ALA A 769 -15.03 -24.31 36.00
C ALA A 769 -15.97 -24.65 34.82
N LEU A 770 -15.55 -24.40 33.57
CA LEU A 770 -16.26 -24.73 32.34
C LEU A 770 -15.93 -26.14 31.82
N VAL A 771 -14.84 -26.78 32.28
CA VAL A 771 -14.30 -28.03 31.72
C VAL A 771 -14.08 -29.09 32.81
N GLY A 772 -15.18 -29.65 33.33
CA GLY A 772 -15.16 -30.66 34.39
C GLY A 772 -14.70 -30.14 35.75
N ASP A 773 -14.89 -30.93 36.81
CA ASP A 773 -14.45 -30.59 38.18
C ASP A 773 -12.95 -30.91 38.38
N PHE A 774 -12.09 -30.49 37.45
CA PHE A 774 -10.66 -30.78 37.48
C PHE A 774 -9.86 -29.57 38.01
N ASP A 775 -9.30 -29.69 39.21
CA ASP A 775 -8.31 -28.76 39.75
C ASP A 775 -6.91 -29.14 39.25
N VAL A 776 -6.17 -28.20 38.66
CA VAL A 776 -4.83 -28.40 38.11
C VAL A 776 -3.76 -27.84 39.04
N TYR A 777 -2.65 -28.56 39.16
CA TYR A 777 -1.51 -28.17 39.99
C TYR A 777 -0.19 -28.33 39.24
N VAL A 778 0.77 -27.47 39.54
CA VAL A 778 2.13 -27.48 38.99
C VAL A 778 3.13 -27.49 40.16
N ASN A 779 4.07 -28.44 40.16
CA ASN A 779 4.99 -28.67 41.27
C ASN A 779 4.30 -28.78 42.65
N GLY A 780 3.07 -29.28 42.70
CA GLY A 780 2.27 -29.43 43.92
C GLY A 780 1.54 -28.17 44.41
N GLN A 781 1.56 -27.07 43.64
CA GLN A 781 0.80 -25.84 43.91
C GLN A 781 -0.33 -25.66 42.90
N SER A 782 -1.51 -25.17 43.33
CA SER A 782 -2.66 -24.98 42.43
C SER A 782 -2.31 -23.97 41.36
N ILE A 783 -2.68 -24.24 40.10
CA ILE A 783 -2.42 -23.34 38.97
C ILE A 783 -2.98 -21.94 39.27
N ILE A 784 -4.19 -21.82 39.83
CA ILE A 784 -4.77 -20.52 40.24
C ILE A 784 -3.94 -19.83 41.33
N SER A 785 -3.38 -20.60 42.28
CA SER A 785 -2.54 -20.04 43.36
C SER A 785 -1.14 -19.62 42.89
N VAL A 786 -0.66 -20.24 41.81
CA VAL A 786 0.59 -19.87 41.12
C VAL A 786 0.37 -18.61 40.26
N TYR A 787 -0.88 -18.33 39.83
CA TYR A 787 -1.26 -17.18 39.00
C TYR A 787 -2.40 -16.29 39.59
N PRO A 788 -2.26 -15.64 40.76
CA PRO A 788 -3.33 -14.84 41.35
C PRO A 788 -3.18 -13.34 41.03
N ASN A 789 -3.98 -12.81 40.09
CA ASN A 789 -4.10 -11.37 39.73
C ASN A 789 -2.82 -10.71 39.15
N ASN A 790 -2.92 -10.15 37.94
CA ASN A 790 -1.88 -9.44 37.19
C ASN A 790 -0.65 -10.27 36.76
N ILE A 791 -0.74 -10.78 35.51
CA ILE A 791 0.33 -11.09 34.55
C ILE A 791 1.47 -12.01 35.03
N ASP A 792 1.48 -13.23 34.49
CA ASP A 792 2.63 -13.68 33.70
C ASP A 792 2.28 -14.84 32.72
N GLU A 793 1.87 -14.53 31.49
CA GLU A 793 1.76 -15.53 30.41
C GLU A 793 3.14 -15.86 29.78
N GLN A 794 4.23 -15.14 30.09
CA GLN A 794 5.54 -15.30 29.45
C GLN A 794 6.70 -15.83 30.34
N ALA A 795 6.63 -15.82 31.68
CA ALA A 795 7.60 -16.53 32.52
C ALA A 795 7.31 -18.03 32.63
N THR A 796 6.31 -18.54 31.90
CA THR A 796 6.13 -19.99 31.75
C THR A 796 5.84 -20.42 30.31
N GLU A 797 6.30 -19.67 29.31
CA GLU A 797 6.57 -20.33 28.04
C GLU A 797 7.80 -21.25 28.21
N LEU A 798 7.54 -22.55 28.17
CA LEU A 798 8.51 -23.61 27.88
C LEU A 798 9.15 -23.36 26.49
N LYS A 799 10.00 -22.34 26.37
CA LYS A 799 11.00 -22.26 25.30
C LYS A 799 12.25 -22.95 25.81
N VAL A 800 12.51 -24.15 25.29
CA VAL A 800 13.88 -24.67 25.23
C VAL A 800 14.63 -23.75 24.26
N ARG A 801 15.13 -22.61 24.75
CA ARG A 801 16.04 -21.74 23.99
C ARG A 801 17.38 -22.45 23.97
N THR A 802 17.88 -22.76 22.77
CA THR A 802 19.17 -23.42 22.62
C THR A 802 20.29 -22.48 23.06
N SER A 803 21.29 -23.02 23.76
CA SER A 803 22.47 -22.32 24.27
C SER A 803 23.27 -21.52 23.23
N GLU A 804 23.01 -21.71 21.94
CA GLU A 804 23.64 -20.96 20.84
C GLU A 804 23.02 -19.57 20.62
N GLU A 805 21.74 -19.35 20.94
CA GLU A 805 21.05 -18.06 20.74
C GLU A 805 21.43 -17.03 21.81
N VAL A 806 21.69 -17.49 23.04
CA VAL A 806 22.17 -16.64 24.14
C VAL A 806 23.61 -16.18 23.86
N VAL A 807 24.47 -17.10 23.41
CA VAL A 807 25.86 -16.79 23.07
C VAL A 807 25.95 -15.81 21.89
N HIS A 808 25.04 -15.93 20.90
CA HIS A 808 25.03 -15.01 19.76
C HIS A 808 24.61 -13.60 20.17
N ARG A 809 23.63 -13.43 21.06
CA ARG A 809 23.20 -12.11 21.56
C ARG A 809 24.27 -11.42 22.39
N ASP A 810 24.88 -12.15 23.34
CA ASP A 810 25.95 -11.62 24.19
C ASP A 810 27.19 -11.27 23.37
N MET A 811 27.51 -12.08 22.34
CA MET A 811 28.60 -11.79 21.41
C MET A 811 28.32 -10.54 20.57
N MET A 812 27.08 -10.33 20.10
CA MET A 812 26.72 -9.14 19.33
C MET A 812 26.69 -7.86 20.18
N GLN A 813 26.26 -7.94 21.45
CA GLN A 813 26.36 -6.81 22.39
C GLN A 813 27.83 -6.48 22.72
N GLN A 814 28.67 -7.50 22.91
CA GLN A 814 30.10 -7.29 23.15
C GLN A 814 30.79 -6.66 21.93
N ILE A 815 30.49 -7.12 20.71
CA ILE A 815 31.04 -6.54 19.47
C ILE A 815 30.65 -5.07 19.33
N GLN A 816 29.40 -4.73 19.66
CA GLN A 816 28.91 -3.36 19.58
C GLN A 816 29.55 -2.45 20.63
N GLN A 817 29.72 -2.94 21.85
CA GLN A 817 30.45 -2.22 22.92
C GLN A 817 31.94 -2.04 22.58
N ASP A 818 32.58 -3.06 21.99
CA ASP A 818 33.98 -3.02 21.60
C ASP A 818 34.23 -2.06 20.40
N GLU A 819 33.25 -1.90 19.50
CA GLU A 819 33.29 -0.92 18.41
C GLU A 819 33.16 0.52 18.95
N GLU A 820 32.22 0.75 19.86
CA GLU A 820 31.99 2.07 20.47
C GLU A 820 33.19 2.52 21.32
N ASN A 821 33.75 1.62 22.12
CA ASN A 821 34.96 1.88 22.89
C ASN A 821 36.16 2.22 21.99
N TYR A 822 36.30 1.54 20.85
CA TYR A 822 37.37 1.81 19.89
C TYR A 822 37.21 3.20 19.24
N LEU A 823 36.01 3.53 18.75
CA LEU A 823 35.75 4.82 18.10
C LEU A 823 35.93 6.00 19.07
N ASN A 824 35.53 5.83 20.34
CA ASN A 824 35.71 6.83 21.39
C ASN A 824 37.18 7.02 21.82
N ALA A 825 38.03 6.01 21.62
CA ALA A 825 39.46 6.07 21.93
C ALA A 825 40.30 6.76 20.85
N ILE A 826 39.73 7.04 19.67
CA ILE A 826 40.45 7.70 18.57
C ILE A 826 40.67 9.18 18.90
N ASP A 827 41.94 9.60 18.96
CA ASP A 827 42.30 11.01 19.02
C ASP A 827 41.93 11.72 17.72
N LYS A 828 40.85 12.50 17.76
CA LYS A 828 40.28 13.20 16.61
C LYS A 828 41.21 14.30 16.07
N GLU A 829 42.03 14.93 16.91
CA GLU A 829 42.98 15.95 16.47
C GLU A 829 44.13 15.32 15.69
N ASN A 830 44.71 14.25 16.23
CA ASN A 830 45.73 13.47 15.52
C ASN A 830 45.19 12.90 14.20
N PHE A 831 43.98 12.32 14.22
CA PHE A 831 43.34 11.77 13.03
C PHE A 831 43.12 12.82 11.94
N THR A 832 42.68 14.02 12.34
CA THR A 832 42.51 15.17 11.43
C THR A 832 43.84 15.62 10.84
N GLY A 833 44.91 15.67 11.64
CA GLY A 833 46.25 16.06 11.19
C GLY A 833 46.81 15.11 10.13
N ILE A 834 46.71 13.80 10.36
CA ILE A 834 47.14 12.79 9.39
C ILE A 834 46.31 12.84 8.11
N VAL A 835 45.00 13.02 8.20
CA VAL A 835 44.13 13.17 7.02
C VAL A 835 44.53 14.38 6.17
N LYS A 836 44.90 15.52 6.80
CA LYS A 836 45.42 16.69 6.08
C LYS A 836 46.77 16.41 5.42
N LEU A 837 47.66 15.67 6.08
CA LEU A 837 48.91 15.20 5.47
C LEU A 837 48.65 14.30 4.25
N VAL A 838 47.66 13.40 4.30
CA VAL A 838 47.25 12.54 3.18
C VAL A 838 46.55 13.33 2.06
N GLN A 839 46.01 14.52 2.33
CA GLN A 839 45.53 15.44 1.30
C GLN A 839 46.67 16.17 0.58
N GLU A 840 47.81 16.36 1.26
CA GLU A 840 48.96 17.10 0.74
C GLU A 840 50.01 16.20 0.09
N TYR A 841 50.17 14.98 0.61
CA TYR A 841 51.05 13.93 0.12
C TYR A 841 50.22 12.66 -0.13
N ASP A 842 50.59 11.84 -1.12
CA ASP A 842 49.88 10.58 -1.37
C ASP A 842 49.91 9.67 -0.12
N SER A 843 48.84 8.91 0.08
CA SER A 843 48.70 7.97 1.21
C SER A 843 49.84 6.95 1.27
N GLU A 844 50.40 6.56 0.13
CA GLU A 844 51.61 5.73 0.05
C GLU A 844 52.82 6.43 0.69
N ILE A 845 52.99 7.74 0.47
CA ILE A 845 54.09 8.50 1.06
C ILE A 845 53.90 8.63 2.58
N VAL A 846 52.67 8.92 3.03
CA VAL A 846 52.37 9.14 4.46
C VAL A 846 52.40 7.83 5.27
N PHE A 847 51.85 6.74 4.75
CA PHE A 847 51.70 5.49 5.51
C PHE A 847 52.81 4.46 5.28
N LEU A 848 53.53 4.50 4.13
CA LEU A 848 54.56 3.50 3.80
C LEU A 848 55.97 4.07 3.69
N LEU A 849 56.12 5.29 3.18
CA LEU A 849 57.44 5.88 2.89
C LEU A 849 57.86 6.95 3.90
N SER A 850 57.05 7.23 4.92
CA SER A 850 57.26 8.32 5.89
C SER A 850 58.57 8.21 6.68
N GLU A 851 59.16 7.02 6.82
CA GLU A 851 60.49 6.89 7.43
C GLU A 851 61.64 7.27 6.49
N SER A 852 61.41 7.17 5.18
CA SER A 852 62.38 7.37 4.08
C SER A 852 62.24 8.72 3.37
N ASP A 853 61.06 9.35 3.43
CA ASP A 853 60.80 10.70 2.95
C ASP A 853 61.11 11.71 4.07
N GLN A 854 62.19 12.49 3.91
CA GLN A 854 62.64 13.41 4.96
C GLN A 854 61.65 14.55 5.23
N GLU A 855 60.81 14.94 4.28
CA GLU A 855 59.91 16.09 4.42
C GLU A 855 58.66 15.69 5.22
N VAL A 856 58.05 14.55 4.87
CA VAL A 856 56.92 13.99 5.62
C VAL A 856 57.35 13.57 7.03
N LYS A 857 58.55 12.99 7.18
CA LYS A 857 59.10 12.63 8.49
C LYS A 857 59.25 13.83 9.43
N GLN A 858 59.74 14.95 8.92
CA GLN A 858 59.91 16.17 9.71
C GLN A 858 58.55 16.77 10.09
N ARG A 859 57.53 16.69 9.22
CA ARG A 859 56.18 17.18 9.50
C ARG A 859 55.46 16.36 10.56
N LEU A 860 55.53 15.03 10.48
CA LEU A 860 54.99 14.15 11.53
C LEU A 860 55.63 14.44 12.91
N LEU A 861 56.94 14.69 12.94
CA LEU A 861 57.66 15.04 14.18
C LEU A 861 57.32 16.46 14.69
N GLN A 862 57.17 17.44 13.81
CA GLN A 862 56.88 18.83 14.19
C GLN A 862 55.44 19.03 14.67
N GLU A 863 54.49 18.34 14.04
CA GLU A 863 53.06 18.41 14.37
C GLU A 863 52.64 17.36 15.42
N ASN A 864 53.58 16.51 15.87
CA ASN A 864 53.39 15.43 16.84
C ASN A 864 52.26 14.47 16.44
N LEU A 865 52.28 14.03 15.18
CA LEU A 865 51.23 13.20 14.60
C LEU A 865 51.67 11.73 14.50
N ASP A 866 50.75 10.83 14.87
CA ASP A 866 50.90 9.38 14.83
C ASP A 866 50.02 8.77 13.73
N ILE A 867 50.65 8.07 12.78
CA ILE A 867 50.00 7.42 11.65
C ILE A 867 49.26 6.13 12.04
N GLU A 868 49.63 5.50 13.15
CA GLU A 868 49.16 4.16 13.54
C GLU A 868 47.64 4.08 13.77
N PRO A 869 47.00 4.98 14.53
CA PRO A 869 45.55 4.92 14.76
C PRO A 869 44.72 5.07 13.47
N VAL A 870 45.21 5.87 12.53
CA VAL A 870 44.55 6.12 11.24
C VAL A 870 44.73 4.94 10.30
N ARG A 871 45.89 4.28 10.37
CA ARG A 871 46.16 3.04 9.65
C ARG A 871 45.28 1.90 10.17
N GLU A 872 45.17 1.74 11.48
CA GLU A 872 44.30 0.74 12.10
C GLU A 872 42.82 0.99 11.76
N PHE A 873 42.39 2.26 11.73
CA PHE A 873 41.05 2.62 11.28
C PHE A 873 40.79 2.24 9.82
N ALA A 874 41.77 2.46 8.94
CA ALA A 874 41.69 2.06 7.54
C ALA A 874 41.71 0.53 7.38
N GLU A 875 42.49 -0.18 8.18
CA GLU A 875 42.48 -1.66 8.24
C GLU A 875 41.09 -2.17 8.65
N ARG A 876 40.51 -1.61 9.72
CA ARG A 876 39.26 -2.05 10.33
C ARG A 876 38.02 -1.73 9.49
N TYR A 877 37.97 -0.56 8.85
CA TYR A 877 36.76 -0.08 8.16
C TYR A 877 36.87 0.04 6.65
N LEU A 878 38.09 -0.04 6.09
CA LEU A 878 38.33 0.01 4.65
C LEU A 878 38.96 -1.30 4.12
N GLY A 879 39.30 -2.26 4.99
CA GLY A 879 39.75 -3.61 4.60
C GLY A 879 41.15 -3.64 3.97
N ILE A 880 42.02 -2.71 4.37
CA ILE A 880 43.38 -2.54 3.83
C ILE A 880 44.38 -3.23 4.76
N GLN A 881 44.60 -4.53 4.62
CA GLN A 881 45.55 -5.27 5.46
C GLN A 881 47.02 -4.95 5.11
N ASN A 882 47.90 -4.93 6.12
CA ASN A 882 49.35 -4.79 5.95
C ASN A 882 50.03 -6.17 5.92
N ASP A 883 49.67 -7.00 4.94
CA ASP A 883 50.22 -8.33 4.72
C ASP A 883 51.45 -8.29 3.79
N GLY A 884 52.43 -7.46 4.13
CA GLY A 884 53.86 -7.62 3.81
C GLY A 884 54.31 -7.78 2.36
N LEU A 885 53.45 -7.82 1.33
CA LEU A 885 53.86 -8.09 -0.05
C LEU A 885 52.89 -7.67 -1.17
N ARG A 886 51.93 -6.74 -0.95
CA ARG A 886 51.16 -6.11 -2.05
C ARG A 886 50.94 -4.60 -1.88
N HIS A 887 51.76 -3.80 -2.58
CA HIS A 887 51.63 -2.33 -2.70
C HIS A 887 50.36 -1.82 -3.41
N GLU A 888 49.52 -2.70 -4.00
CA GLU A 888 48.41 -2.30 -4.88
C GLU A 888 47.16 -1.75 -4.16
N LYS A 889 47.00 -1.94 -2.84
CA LYS A 889 45.80 -1.46 -2.10
C LYS A 889 45.97 -0.09 -1.44
N LEU A 890 47.16 0.23 -0.91
CA LEU A 890 47.43 1.54 -0.29
C LEU A 890 47.46 2.68 -1.32
N THR A 891 47.87 2.40 -2.56
CA THR A 891 47.79 3.32 -3.71
C THR A 891 46.36 3.70 -4.11
N SER A 892 45.34 2.98 -3.63
CA SER A 892 43.92 3.28 -3.88
C SER A 892 43.24 4.03 -2.72
N LEU A 893 43.92 4.17 -1.58
CA LEU A 893 43.40 4.91 -0.42
C LEU A 893 43.61 6.40 -0.66
N THR A 894 42.59 7.10 -1.14
CA THR A 894 42.63 8.56 -1.25
C THR A 894 42.16 9.21 0.05
N ALA A 895 42.59 10.45 0.30
CA ALA A 895 42.10 11.24 1.42
C ALA A 895 40.57 11.32 1.45
N ASP A 896 39.91 11.40 0.29
CA ASP A 896 38.46 11.48 0.18
C ASP A 896 37.74 10.22 0.68
N ILE A 897 38.30 9.03 0.42
CA ILE A 897 37.74 7.75 0.91
C ILE A 897 37.88 7.67 2.44
N LEU A 898 39.05 8.08 2.96
CA LEU A 898 39.32 8.09 4.38
C LEU A 898 38.43 9.10 5.12
N ILE A 899 38.28 10.31 4.57
CA ILE A 899 37.39 11.36 5.10
C ILE A 899 35.93 10.91 5.10
N ALA A 900 35.46 10.34 3.99
CA ALA A 900 34.07 9.88 3.90
C ALA A 900 33.76 8.81 4.96
N LYS A 901 34.66 7.85 5.15
CA LYS A 901 34.47 6.77 6.14
C LYS A 901 34.62 7.25 7.58
N ALA A 902 35.54 8.18 7.84
CA ALA A 902 35.72 8.77 9.16
C ALA A 902 34.55 9.69 9.57
N VAL A 903 33.94 10.41 8.63
CA VAL A 903 32.69 11.17 8.87
C VAL A 903 31.52 10.22 9.09
N GLU A 904 31.40 9.14 8.30
CA GLU A 904 30.37 8.09 8.49
C GLU A 904 30.45 7.46 9.90
N LYS A 905 31.66 7.27 10.43
CA LYS A 905 31.92 6.68 11.75
C LYS A 905 32.01 7.70 12.89
N GLY A 906 31.69 8.97 12.65
CA GLY A 906 31.67 10.02 13.68
C GLY A 906 33.04 10.44 14.23
N VAL A 907 34.13 10.05 13.55
CA VAL A 907 35.51 10.39 13.91
C VAL A 907 35.87 11.80 13.45
N LEU A 908 35.36 12.24 12.30
CA LEU A 908 35.57 13.59 11.74
C LEU A 908 34.26 14.35 11.55
N ASP A 909 34.31 15.66 11.77
CA ASP A 909 33.17 16.55 11.51
C ASP A 909 33.11 16.97 10.05
N LYS A 910 31.90 16.89 9.46
CA LYS A 910 31.64 17.25 8.06
C LYS A 910 32.01 18.70 7.73
N GLU A 911 31.90 19.61 8.69
CA GLU A 911 32.19 21.04 8.53
C GLU A 911 33.66 21.34 8.26
N ASN A 912 34.57 20.47 8.69
CA ASN A 912 36.01 20.65 8.54
C ASN A 912 36.51 20.30 7.12
N PHE A 913 35.73 19.56 6.32
CA PHE A 913 36.12 19.09 4.97
C PHE A 913 35.05 19.34 3.89
N PRO A 914 34.53 20.57 3.72
CA PRO A 914 33.36 20.87 2.88
C PRO A 914 33.59 20.65 1.38
N LYS A 915 34.84 20.64 0.91
CA LYS A 915 35.18 20.41 -0.51
C LYS A 915 34.92 18.97 -0.96
N VAL A 916 35.16 17.98 -0.10
CA VAL A 916 34.95 16.55 -0.38
C VAL A 916 33.47 16.26 -0.63
N PHE A 917 32.60 16.90 0.16
CA PHE A 917 31.15 16.73 0.09
C PHE A 917 30.48 17.56 -1.02
N ARG A 918 31.14 18.59 -1.58
CA ARG A 918 30.66 19.32 -2.77
C ARG A 918 30.81 18.53 -4.08
N VAL A 919 31.71 17.55 -4.14
CA VAL A 919 31.92 16.70 -5.33
C VAL A 919 30.94 15.51 -5.32
N ALA A 920 30.57 15.01 -4.14
CA ALA A 920 29.60 13.91 -3.98
C ALA A 920 28.13 14.30 -4.28
N GLU A 921 27.81 15.59 -4.32
CA GLU A 921 26.46 16.11 -4.66
C GLU A 921 26.27 16.44 -6.15
N GLN A 922 27.20 16.07 -7.03
CA GLN A 922 26.86 16.01 -8.46
C GLN A 922 25.95 14.79 -8.69
N LYS A 923 24.68 15.07 -9.07
CA LYS A 923 23.67 14.07 -9.45
C LYS A 923 24.31 12.88 -10.16
N LYS A 924 24.22 11.69 -9.54
CA LYS A 924 24.57 10.42 -10.19
C LYS A 924 23.86 10.35 -11.55
N PRO A 925 24.57 10.04 -12.64
CA PRO A 925 23.97 10.01 -13.96
C PRO A 925 22.82 9.00 -13.99
N THR A 926 21.66 9.46 -14.43
CA THR A 926 20.46 8.62 -14.62
C THR A 926 20.75 7.51 -15.65
N ILE A 927 19.99 6.41 -15.61
CA ILE A 927 20.10 5.34 -16.60
C ILE A 927 19.98 5.88 -18.03
N ASP A 928 19.08 6.84 -18.24
CA ASP A 928 18.90 7.51 -19.52
C ASP A 928 20.17 8.26 -19.96
N GLN A 929 20.90 8.89 -19.04
CA GLN A 929 22.18 9.55 -19.29
C GLN A 929 23.29 8.53 -19.56
N LEU A 930 23.43 7.48 -18.74
CA LEU A 930 24.41 6.41 -18.93
C LEU A 930 24.23 5.69 -20.29
N ILE A 931 22.98 5.47 -20.70
CA ILE A 931 22.64 4.90 -22.00
C ILE A 931 22.98 5.88 -23.14
N GLN A 932 22.71 7.17 -22.97
CA GLN A 932 23.03 8.21 -23.97
C GLN A 932 24.54 8.37 -24.16
N ASP A 933 25.30 8.32 -23.06
CA ASP A 933 26.76 8.48 -23.03
C ASP A 933 27.51 7.19 -23.39
N ARG A 934 26.77 6.09 -23.60
CA ARG A 934 27.32 4.74 -23.86
C ARG A 934 28.30 4.28 -22.79
N ASP A 935 28.10 4.72 -21.55
CA ASP A 935 28.94 4.34 -20.43
C ASP A 935 28.57 2.94 -19.93
N LEU A 936 29.13 1.93 -20.58
CA LEU A 936 28.91 0.52 -20.25
C LEU A 936 29.44 0.18 -18.84
N LYS A 937 30.47 0.89 -18.36
CA LYS A 937 31.03 0.68 -17.02
C LYS A 937 30.12 1.31 -15.97
N GLY A 938 29.68 2.54 -16.18
CA GLY A 938 28.71 3.23 -15.33
C GLY A 938 27.37 2.50 -15.29
N LEU A 939 26.90 1.94 -16.41
CA LEU A 939 25.69 1.12 -16.42
C LEU A 939 25.86 -0.18 -15.64
N SER A 940 27.03 -0.84 -15.74
CA SER A 940 27.34 -2.02 -14.92
C SER A 940 27.46 -1.68 -13.42
N ALA A 941 28.02 -0.52 -13.08
CA ALA A 941 28.11 -0.04 -11.71
C ALA A 941 26.72 0.30 -11.15
N HIS A 942 25.88 0.96 -11.96
CA HIS A 942 24.49 1.27 -11.60
C HIS A 942 23.66 0.00 -11.38
N MET A 943 23.88 -1.06 -12.15
CA MET A 943 23.22 -2.36 -11.88
C MET A 943 23.68 -2.94 -10.54
N LYS A 944 24.98 -2.96 -10.26
CA LYS A 944 25.54 -3.46 -8.98
C LYS A 944 25.08 -2.64 -7.78
N GLU A 945 24.97 -1.34 -7.93
CA GLU A 945 24.43 -0.46 -6.90
C GLU A 945 22.91 -0.61 -6.77
N GLY A 946 22.21 -0.77 -7.90
CA GLY A 946 20.79 -1.08 -7.96
C GLY A 946 20.45 -2.33 -7.14
N VAL A 947 21.26 -3.39 -7.23
CA VAL A 947 21.15 -4.62 -6.40
C VAL A 947 21.05 -4.28 -4.89
N LYS A 948 21.73 -3.24 -4.38
CA LYS A 948 21.62 -2.79 -2.98
C LYS A 948 20.28 -2.13 -2.65
N ASN A 949 19.63 -1.49 -3.62
CA ASN A 949 18.35 -0.80 -3.40
C ASN A 949 17.14 -1.77 -3.39
N TYR A 950 17.35 -3.06 -3.69
CA TYR A 950 16.32 -4.10 -3.66
C TYR A 950 16.10 -4.74 -2.28
N PHE A 951 16.81 -4.28 -1.23
CA PHE A 951 16.53 -4.67 0.15
C PHE A 951 15.24 -4.03 0.73
N ASN A 952 14.60 -3.11 0.00
CA ASN A 952 13.23 -2.69 0.28
C ASN A 952 12.24 -3.70 -0.32
N SER A 953 11.33 -4.20 0.52
CA SER A 953 10.34 -5.23 0.16
C SER A 953 9.48 -4.88 -1.06
N ASP A 954 9.16 -3.61 -1.30
CA ASP A 954 8.36 -3.19 -2.46
C ASP A 954 9.14 -3.30 -3.77
N THR A 955 10.41 -2.86 -3.76
CA THR A 955 11.29 -2.95 -4.92
C THR A 955 11.61 -4.41 -5.25
N TYR A 956 11.76 -5.25 -4.22
CA TYR A 956 11.97 -6.69 -4.35
C TYR A 956 10.76 -7.40 -4.98
N LYS A 957 9.55 -7.13 -4.48
CA LYS A 957 8.30 -7.67 -5.04
C LYS A 957 8.09 -7.23 -6.49
N ALA A 958 8.36 -5.96 -6.82
CA ALA A 958 8.28 -5.46 -8.20
C ALA A 958 9.27 -6.17 -9.14
N PHE A 959 10.46 -6.50 -8.65
CA PHE A 959 11.46 -7.27 -9.38
C PHE A 959 11.00 -8.72 -9.63
N LEU A 960 10.51 -9.42 -8.60
CA LEU A 960 9.98 -10.78 -8.75
C LEU A 960 8.72 -10.82 -9.65
N ASN A 961 7.90 -9.77 -9.62
CA ASN A 961 6.76 -9.60 -10.55
C ASN A 961 7.22 -9.51 -12.00
N THR A 962 8.30 -8.78 -12.26
CA THR A 962 8.85 -8.69 -13.62
C THR A 962 9.51 -10.01 -14.01
N MET A 963 10.18 -10.69 -13.08
CA MET A 963 10.77 -12.02 -13.28
C MET A 963 9.72 -13.09 -13.62
N SER A 964 8.51 -13.04 -13.04
CA SER A 964 7.43 -14.00 -13.35
C SER A 964 6.90 -13.86 -14.78
N LYS A 965 6.89 -12.63 -15.32
CA LYS A 965 6.42 -12.34 -16.69
C LYS A 965 7.54 -12.41 -17.74
N LEU A 966 8.79 -12.12 -17.36
CA LEU A 966 9.96 -12.05 -18.25
C LEU A 966 11.02 -13.12 -17.91
N ASN A 967 10.60 -14.29 -17.44
CA ASN A 967 11.46 -15.38 -16.93
C ASN A 967 12.54 -15.89 -17.91
N ASN A 968 12.44 -15.55 -19.20
CA ASN A 968 13.42 -15.89 -20.24
C ASN A 968 14.60 -14.92 -20.39
N TYR A 969 14.57 -13.78 -19.70
CA TYR A 969 15.67 -12.81 -19.70
C TYR A 969 16.69 -13.12 -18.60
N SER A 970 17.96 -12.80 -18.85
CA SER A 970 19.00 -12.91 -17.83
C SER A 970 18.77 -11.92 -16.69
N LEU A 971 19.27 -12.23 -15.49
CA LEU A 971 19.20 -11.38 -14.31
C LEU A 971 19.60 -9.91 -14.59
N ASN A 972 20.72 -9.72 -15.31
CA ASN A 972 21.20 -8.38 -15.71
C ASN A 972 20.23 -7.64 -16.65
N ASN A 973 19.54 -8.37 -17.54
CA ASN A 973 18.53 -7.77 -18.40
C ASN A 973 17.23 -7.49 -17.63
N LEU A 974 16.86 -8.32 -16.66
CA LEU A 974 15.72 -8.05 -15.77
C LEU A 974 15.95 -6.78 -14.97
N PHE A 975 17.11 -6.62 -14.32
CA PHE A 975 17.46 -5.39 -13.61
C PHE A 975 17.41 -4.17 -14.52
N LEU A 976 17.99 -4.27 -15.72
CA LEU A 976 18.01 -3.18 -16.68
C LEU A 976 16.61 -2.83 -17.21
N ILE A 977 15.74 -3.82 -17.41
CA ILE A 977 14.35 -3.61 -17.82
C ILE A 977 13.55 -2.93 -16.71
N VAL A 978 13.58 -3.47 -15.49
CA VAL A 978 12.85 -2.92 -14.33
C VAL A 978 13.23 -1.47 -14.06
N ALA A 979 14.53 -1.16 -14.15
CA ALA A 979 15.02 0.18 -13.88
C ALA A 979 14.63 1.21 -14.97
N GLN A 980 14.31 0.76 -16.20
CA GLN A 980 13.77 1.61 -17.27
C GLN A 980 12.22 1.61 -17.31
N ASN A 981 11.59 0.49 -16.94
CA ASN A 981 10.14 0.31 -16.88
C ASN A 981 9.77 -0.78 -15.85
N PRO A 982 9.35 -0.39 -14.63
CA PRO A 982 9.01 -1.34 -13.56
C PRO A 982 7.68 -2.07 -13.79
N LYS A 983 6.89 -1.67 -14.79
CA LYS A 983 5.62 -2.29 -15.17
C LYS A 983 5.73 -3.12 -16.46
N ALA A 984 6.95 -3.44 -16.88
CA ALA A 984 7.18 -4.24 -18.09
C ALA A 984 6.55 -5.63 -17.94
N SER A 985 5.80 -6.05 -18.96
CA SER A 985 5.02 -7.30 -18.93
C SER A 985 5.31 -8.20 -20.12
N ALA A 986 5.73 -7.65 -21.26
CA ALA A 986 6.27 -8.42 -22.38
C ALA A 986 7.18 -7.54 -23.22
N VAL A 987 8.44 -7.93 -23.40
CA VAL A 987 9.47 -7.11 -24.05
C VAL A 987 9.96 -7.79 -25.33
N ALA A 988 10.01 -7.04 -26.44
CA ALA A 988 10.52 -7.57 -27.71
C ALA A 988 11.14 -6.50 -28.62
N SER A 989 11.92 -6.94 -29.61
CA SER A 989 12.47 -6.03 -30.63
C SER A 989 11.36 -5.50 -31.56
N PHE A 990 11.58 -4.34 -32.16
CA PHE A 990 10.66 -3.75 -33.16
C PHE A 990 10.31 -4.72 -34.30
N LYS A 991 11.27 -5.56 -34.73
CA LYS A 991 11.05 -6.57 -35.77
C LYS A 991 10.21 -7.74 -35.26
N ALA A 992 10.38 -8.12 -34.00
CA ALA A 992 9.58 -9.17 -33.37
C ALA A 992 8.11 -8.74 -33.30
N TRP A 993 7.82 -7.52 -32.82
CA TRP A 993 6.46 -7.00 -32.75
C TRP A 993 5.75 -6.99 -34.12
N LYS A 994 6.47 -6.63 -35.19
CA LYS A 994 5.94 -6.71 -36.57
C LYS A 994 5.54 -8.12 -36.98
N SER A 995 6.21 -9.17 -36.49
CA SER A 995 5.83 -10.55 -36.78
C SER A 995 4.60 -11.03 -36.00
N PHE A 996 4.13 -10.24 -35.02
CA PHE A 996 2.88 -10.45 -34.29
C PHE A 996 1.73 -9.58 -34.80
N ASP A 997 1.85 -8.99 -35.99
CA ASP A 997 0.89 -8.00 -36.53
C ASP A 997 0.69 -6.80 -35.59
N ARG A 998 1.75 -6.42 -34.88
CA ARG A 998 1.81 -5.26 -33.99
C ARG A 998 2.90 -4.29 -34.39
N HIS A 999 2.67 -3.02 -34.11
CA HIS A 999 3.55 -1.92 -34.45
C HIS A 999 3.81 -1.10 -33.19
N VAL A 1000 5.03 -0.63 -33.02
CA VAL A 1000 5.35 0.29 -31.93
C VAL A 1000 4.64 1.62 -32.20
N LYS A 1001 3.91 2.13 -31.19
CA LYS A 1001 3.18 3.40 -31.29
C LYS A 1001 4.17 4.53 -31.58
N LYS A 1002 3.73 5.49 -32.40
CA LYS A 1002 4.58 6.61 -32.80
C LYS A 1002 4.94 7.47 -31.58
N GLY A 1003 6.23 7.65 -31.32
CA GLY A 1003 6.74 8.50 -30.24
C GLY A 1003 7.22 7.72 -29.00
N GLU A 1004 7.01 6.42 -28.95
CA GLU A 1004 7.44 5.56 -27.83
C GLU A 1004 8.97 5.45 -27.73
N LYS A 1005 9.47 5.46 -26.48
CA LYS A 1005 10.90 5.33 -26.19
C LYS A 1005 11.29 3.85 -26.08
N ALA A 1006 12.38 3.45 -26.73
CA ALA A 1006 12.89 2.08 -26.67
C ALA A 1006 13.61 1.82 -25.34
N LEU A 1007 13.30 0.69 -24.69
CA LEU A 1007 14.09 0.10 -23.62
C LEU A 1007 15.40 -0.46 -24.20
N LYS A 1008 16.46 -0.51 -23.39
CA LYS A 1008 17.74 -1.13 -23.75
C LYS A 1008 17.97 -2.43 -23.00
N ILE A 1009 18.48 -3.44 -23.71
CA ILE A 1009 18.93 -4.71 -23.13
C ILE A 1009 20.31 -5.09 -23.67
N TRP A 1010 21.04 -5.92 -22.93
CA TRP A 1010 22.27 -6.56 -23.39
C TRP A 1010 21.97 -7.70 -24.35
N ALA A 1011 22.58 -7.66 -25.53
CA ALA A 1011 22.56 -8.75 -26.51
C ALA A 1011 23.98 -9.19 -26.89
N PRO A 1012 24.23 -10.51 -26.99
CA PRO A 1012 25.53 -11.03 -27.41
C PRO A 1012 25.77 -10.80 -28.91
N TYR A 1013 27.03 -10.61 -29.29
CA TYR A 1013 27.51 -10.61 -30.67
C TYR A 1013 28.92 -11.22 -30.73
N GLN A 1014 29.23 -11.90 -31.83
CA GLN A 1014 30.53 -12.56 -32.02
C GLN A 1014 31.53 -11.59 -32.65
N VAL A 1015 32.76 -11.57 -32.13
CA VAL A 1015 33.90 -10.89 -32.74
C VAL A 1015 35.06 -11.85 -32.92
N THR A 1016 35.77 -11.78 -34.04
CA THR A 1016 36.99 -12.55 -34.23
C THR A 1016 38.06 -12.11 -33.22
N ARG A 1017 38.57 -13.07 -32.43
CA ARG A 1017 39.69 -12.87 -31.49
C ARG A 1017 40.94 -12.53 -32.31
N LYS A 1018 41.62 -11.45 -31.95
CA LYS A 1018 42.83 -10.98 -32.63
C LYS A 1018 44.04 -11.09 -31.70
N ASP A 1019 45.19 -11.45 -32.25
CA ASP A 1019 46.47 -11.42 -31.54
C ASP A 1019 46.95 -9.97 -31.31
N GLU A 1020 48.07 -9.81 -30.58
CA GLU A 1020 48.70 -8.50 -30.29
C GLU A 1020 49.07 -7.71 -31.56
N LYS A 1021 49.07 -8.35 -32.73
CA LYS A 1021 49.37 -7.74 -34.04
C LYS A 1021 48.10 -7.53 -34.89
N GLY A 1022 46.92 -7.74 -34.31
CA GLY A 1022 45.61 -7.49 -34.95
C GLY A 1022 45.15 -8.59 -35.92
N LYS A 1023 45.80 -9.76 -35.96
CA LYS A 1023 45.44 -10.89 -36.85
C LYS A 1023 44.51 -11.89 -36.15
N PRO A 1024 43.57 -12.52 -36.87
CA PRO A 1024 42.69 -13.56 -36.32
C PRO A 1024 43.48 -14.70 -35.66
N VAL A 1025 43.18 -15.00 -34.40
CA VAL A 1025 43.71 -16.16 -33.69
C VAL A 1025 42.99 -17.39 -34.24
N LEU A 1026 43.74 -18.41 -34.66
CA LEU A 1026 43.19 -19.66 -35.19
C LEU A 1026 43.21 -20.77 -34.12
N ASN A 1027 42.18 -21.61 -34.09
CA ASN A 1027 42.13 -22.79 -33.22
C ASN A 1027 42.97 -23.95 -33.79
N LYS A 1028 43.09 -25.06 -33.06
CA LYS A 1028 43.85 -26.26 -33.48
C LYS A 1028 43.35 -26.90 -34.80
N LYS A 1029 42.19 -26.48 -35.32
CA LYS A 1029 41.60 -26.92 -36.60
C LYS A 1029 41.74 -25.86 -37.70
N GLY A 1030 42.48 -24.77 -37.47
CA GLY A 1030 42.71 -23.70 -38.46
C GLY A 1030 41.56 -22.70 -38.61
N GLN A 1031 40.54 -22.73 -37.74
CA GLN A 1031 39.39 -21.82 -37.81
C GLN A 1031 39.58 -20.61 -36.90
N GLU A 1032 39.11 -19.44 -37.32
CA GLU A 1032 39.11 -18.23 -36.49
C GLU A 1032 38.40 -18.45 -35.16
N VAL A 1033 39.08 -18.15 -34.06
CA VAL A 1033 38.52 -18.14 -32.71
C VAL A 1033 37.62 -16.91 -32.61
N LYS A 1034 36.33 -17.12 -32.30
CA LYS A 1034 35.36 -16.04 -32.07
C LYS A 1034 35.12 -15.87 -30.57
N ASP A 1035 35.16 -14.62 -30.12
CA ASP A 1035 34.81 -14.20 -28.77
C ASP A 1035 33.41 -13.62 -28.74
N THR A 1036 32.65 -13.95 -27.69
CA THR A 1036 31.34 -13.34 -27.45
C THR A 1036 31.52 -12.02 -26.71
N ARG A 1037 31.00 -10.93 -27.28
CA ARG A 1037 30.90 -9.61 -26.64
C ARG A 1037 29.44 -9.20 -26.51
N PHE A 1038 29.14 -8.21 -25.68
CA PHE A 1038 27.78 -7.73 -25.45
C PHE A 1038 27.63 -6.27 -25.89
N ARG A 1039 26.45 -5.92 -26.42
CA ARG A 1039 26.09 -4.54 -26.77
C ARG A 1039 24.63 -4.25 -26.41
N LEU A 1040 24.31 -2.98 -26.21
CA LEU A 1040 22.93 -2.55 -25.97
C LEU A 1040 22.12 -2.54 -27.26
N VAL A 1041 20.94 -3.15 -27.24
CA VAL A 1041 19.98 -3.16 -28.36
C VAL A 1041 18.62 -2.61 -27.93
N PRO A 1042 17.88 -1.93 -28.83
CA PRO A 1042 16.56 -1.40 -28.52
C PRO A 1042 15.48 -2.49 -28.55
N VAL A 1043 14.63 -2.47 -27.53
CA VAL A 1043 13.41 -3.30 -27.40
C VAL A 1043 12.26 -2.44 -26.88
N PHE A 1044 11.03 -2.95 -26.96
CA PHE A 1044 9.82 -2.23 -26.58
C PHE A 1044 8.91 -3.15 -25.79
N ASP A 1045 8.27 -2.61 -24.76
CA ASP A 1045 7.22 -3.32 -24.02
C ASP A 1045 5.91 -3.37 -24.81
N VAL A 1046 5.08 -4.38 -24.55
CA VAL A 1046 3.76 -4.55 -25.17
C VAL A 1046 2.87 -3.32 -25.07
N SER A 1047 2.89 -2.61 -23.93
CA SER A 1047 2.10 -1.38 -23.71
C SER A 1047 2.43 -0.27 -24.71
N GLN A 1048 3.64 -0.30 -25.26
CA GLN A 1048 4.17 0.63 -26.27
C GLN A 1048 3.81 0.23 -27.71
N THR A 1049 3.01 -0.82 -27.89
CA THR A 1049 2.61 -1.33 -29.20
C THR A 1049 1.10 -1.26 -29.41
N GLU A 1050 0.68 -1.18 -30.66
CA GLU A 1050 -0.70 -1.25 -31.12
C GLU A 1050 -0.82 -2.25 -32.28
N GLY A 1051 -2.02 -2.81 -32.48
CA GLY A 1051 -2.26 -3.81 -33.51
C GLY A 1051 -3.12 -4.94 -32.98
N LYS A 1052 -3.03 -6.11 -33.62
CA LYS A 1052 -3.85 -7.27 -33.29
C LYS A 1052 -3.72 -7.61 -31.80
N GLU A 1053 -4.86 -7.86 -31.14
CA GLU A 1053 -4.86 -8.34 -29.77
C GLU A 1053 -3.93 -9.54 -29.65
N LEU A 1054 -3.05 -9.47 -28.66
CA LEU A 1054 -2.17 -10.58 -28.36
C LEU A 1054 -3.02 -11.68 -27.74
N PRO A 1055 -2.74 -12.95 -28.05
CA PRO A 1055 -3.31 -14.03 -27.27
C PRO A 1055 -2.94 -13.76 -25.81
N GLN A 1056 -3.94 -13.68 -24.93
CA GLN A 1056 -3.68 -13.54 -23.51
C GLN A 1056 -3.05 -14.85 -23.01
N PRO A 1057 -2.09 -14.80 -22.07
CA PRO A 1057 -1.64 -16.00 -21.38
C PRO A 1057 -2.88 -16.67 -20.76
N VAL A 1058 -3.11 -17.95 -21.05
CA VAL A 1058 -4.21 -18.74 -20.46
C VAL A 1058 -4.05 -18.85 -18.92
N TYR A 1059 -2.94 -18.37 -18.37
CA TYR A 1059 -2.55 -18.48 -16.97
C TYR A 1059 -3.18 -17.44 -16.03
N GLU A 1060 -4.02 -16.52 -16.50
CA GLU A 1060 -5.01 -15.95 -15.59
C GLU A 1060 -6.07 -17.05 -15.37
N LEU A 1061 -5.83 -17.91 -14.38
CA LEU A 1061 -6.84 -18.84 -13.89
C LEU A 1061 -8.12 -18.02 -13.72
N GLU A 1062 -9.17 -18.26 -14.51
CA GLU A 1062 -10.49 -17.60 -14.35
C GLU A 1062 -11.17 -17.97 -13.01
N GLY A 1063 -10.42 -18.59 -12.09
CA GLY A 1063 -10.86 -19.03 -10.78
C GLY A 1063 -11.61 -20.36 -10.79
N THR A 1064 -11.54 -21.15 -11.86
CA THR A 1064 -12.26 -22.42 -11.90
C THR A 1064 -11.47 -23.52 -11.17
N HIS A 1065 -12.15 -24.29 -10.32
CA HIS A 1065 -11.60 -25.49 -9.64
C HIS A 1065 -10.92 -26.50 -10.58
N GLN A 1066 -11.27 -26.50 -11.88
CA GLN A 1066 -10.66 -27.41 -12.85
C GLN A 1066 -9.23 -27.01 -13.19
N ASP A 1067 -8.95 -25.71 -13.28
CA ASP A 1067 -7.62 -25.21 -13.60
C ASP A 1067 -6.67 -25.39 -12.41
N TYR A 1068 -7.15 -25.19 -11.18
CA TYR A 1068 -6.44 -25.53 -9.95
C TYR A 1068 -6.12 -27.03 -9.85
N ALA A 1069 -7.09 -27.89 -10.16
CA ALA A 1069 -6.89 -29.35 -10.16
C ALA A 1069 -5.89 -29.80 -11.23
N ASN A 1070 -5.90 -29.16 -12.42
CA ASN A 1070 -4.94 -29.43 -13.49
C ASN A 1070 -3.52 -28.99 -13.09
N LEU A 1071 -3.37 -27.84 -12.43
CA LEU A 1071 -2.09 -27.32 -11.98
C LEU A 1071 -1.53 -28.16 -10.83
N TYR A 1072 -2.39 -28.64 -9.93
CA TYR A 1072 -2.03 -29.62 -8.90
C TYR A 1072 -1.53 -30.94 -9.51
N ARG A 1073 -2.21 -31.46 -10.55
CA ARG A 1073 -1.76 -32.67 -11.27
C ARG A 1073 -0.42 -32.45 -11.96
N ALA A 1074 -0.23 -31.29 -12.60
CA ALA A 1074 1.02 -30.91 -13.23
C ALA A 1074 2.17 -30.81 -12.23
N ALA A 1075 1.94 -30.21 -11.06
CA ALA A 1075 2.92 -30.14 -9.98
C ALA A 1075 3.28 -31.52 -9.44
N LYS A 1076 2.27 -32.37 -9.22
CA LYS A 1076 2.47 -33.77 -8.79
C LYS A 1076 3.30 -34.58 -9.78
N GLU A 1077 2.99 -34.48 -11.08
CA GLU A 1077 3.75 -35.13 -12.13
C GLU A 1077 5.18 -34.59 -12.24
N THR A 1078 5.34 -33.27 -12.12
CA THR A 1078 6.66 -32.61 -12.17
C THR A 1078 7.57 -33.07 -11.04
N ALA A 1079 7.07 -33.18 -9.81
CA ALA A 1079 7.88 -33.71 -8.72
C ALA A 1079 8.12 -35.22 -8.84
N ALA A 1080 7.12 -35.99 -9.28
CA ALA A 1080 7.26 -37.43 -9.50
C ALA A 1080 8.34 -37.76 -10.56
N ALA A 1081 8.48 -36.93 -11.60
CA ALA A 1081 9.54 -37.07 -12.60
C ALA A 1081 10.96 -36.91 -12.01
N LYS A 1082 11.11 -36.18 -10.90
CA LYS A 1082 12.35 -36.07 -10.12
C LYS A 1082 12.45 -37.12 -9.00
N GLY A 1083 11.52 -38.08 -8.92
CA GLY A 1083 11.48 -39.10 -7.88
C GLY A 1083 10.95 -38.61 -6.53
N ILE A 1084 10.25 -37.47 -6.51
CA ILE A 1084 9.69 -36.89 -5.28
C ILE A 1084 8.22 -37.29 -5.16
N ALA A 1085 7.86 -37.95 -4.06
CA ALA A 1085 6.47 -38.34 -3.79
C ALA A 1085 5.67 -37.19 -3.16
N PHE A 1086 4.35 -37.14 -3.41
CA PHE A 1086 3.44 -36.23 -2.72
C PHE A 1086 2.55 -36.98 -1.74
N GLU A 1087 2.46 -36.49 -0.52
CA GLU A 1087 1.59 -37.01 0.53
C GLU A 1087 0.74 -35.89 1.12
N ILE A 1088 -0.56 -36.11 1.27
CA ILE A 1088 -1.41 -35.25 2.10
C ILE A 1088 -1.38 -35.84 3.50
N SER A 1089 -0.96 -35.04 4.49
CA SER A 1089 -0.86 -35.52 5.86
C SER A 1089 -2.22 -35.94 6.39
N LYS A 1090 -2.26 -37.14 6.97
CA LYS A 1090 -3.42 -37.67 7.68
C LYS A 1090 -3.46 -37.24 9.15
N LYS A 1091 -2.36 -36.65 9.65
CA LYS A 1091 -2.21 -36.18 11.03
C LYS A 1091 -2.24 -34.65 11.05
N PRO A 1092 -2.74 -34.03 12.14
CA PRO A 1092 -2.63 -32.59 12.33
C PRO A 1092 -1.16 -32.16 12.22
N MET A 1093 -0.93 -31.05 11.54
CA MET A 1093 0.38 -30.45 11.34
C MET A 1093 0.26 -28.94 11.50
N GLU A 1094 1.22 -28.37 12.23
CA GLU A 1094 1.34 -26.92 12.44
C GLU A 1094 1.76 -26.22 11.14
N ALA A 1095 2.81 -26.72 10.47
CA ALA A 1095 3.26 -26.23 9.18
C ALA A 1095 2.30 -26.57 8.03
N HIS A 1096 2.19 -25.65 7.06
CA HIS A 1096 1.38 -25.85 5.85
C HIS A 1096 1.90 -27.00 4.97
N GLY A 1097 3.21 -27.23 4.97
CA GLY A 1097 3.85 -28.36 4.30
C GLY A 1097 5.32 -28.46 4.68
N PHE A 1098 5.98 -29.53 4.26
CA PHE A 1098 7.44 -29.66 4.32
C PHE A 1098 7.94 -30.66 3.27
N TYR A 1099 9.14 -30.42 2.77
CA TYR A 1099 9.95 -31.38 2.04
C TYR A 1099 10.79 -32.23 3.01
N SER A 1100 10.72 -33.55 2.89
CA SER A 1100 11.60 -34.51 3.57
C SER A 1100 12.73 -34.93 2.63
N PRO A 1101 13.98 -34.47 2.84
CA PRO A 1101 15.12 -34.91 2.04
C PRO A 1101 15.42 -36.41 2.18
N THR A 1102 15.21 -36.95 3.39
CA THR A 1102 15.47 -38.36 3.72
C THR A 1102 14.50 -39.29 2.99
N ASP A 1103 13.22 -38.94 2.98
CA ASP A 1103 12.20 -39.79 2.33
C ASP A 1103 11.94 -39.40 0.87
N SER A 1104 12.57 -38.31 0.39
CA SER A 1104 12.32 -37.73 -0.93
C SER A 1104 10.83 -37.54 -1.20
N LYS A 1105 10.13 -36.89 -0.27
CA LYS A 1105 8.69 -36.63 -0.39
C LYS A 1105 8.32 -35.23 0.09
N ILE A 1106 7.28 -34.67 -0.50
CA ILE A 1106 6.63 -33.43 -0.08
C ILE A 1106 5.35 -33.81 0.65
N VAL A 1107 5.23 -33.36 1.90
CA VAL A 1107 4.04 -33.58 2.73
C VAL A 1107 3.28 -32.26 2.85
N ILE A 1108 2.01 -32.28 2.50
CA ILE A 1108 1.13 -31.09 2.51
C ILE A 1108 0.02 -31.29 3.54
N ARG A 1109 -0.27 -30.24 4.32
CA ARG A 1109 -1.34 -30.25 5.32
C ARG A 1109 -2.70 -30.46 4.66
N ALA A 1110 -3.52 -31.34 5.25
CA ALA A 1110 -4.90 -31.54 4.79
C ALA A 1110 -5.77 -30.31 5.08
N GLY A 1111 -6.77 -30.05 4.22
CA GLY A 1111 -7.79 -29.05 4.46
C GLY A 1111 -7.44 -27.61 4.10
N MET A 1112 -6.25 -27.36 3.53
CA MET A 1112 -5.89 -26.03 3.01
C MET A 1112 -6.69 -25.67 1.75
N SER A 1113 -6.87 -24.38 1.50
CA SER A 1113 -7.46 -23.90 0.25
C SER A 1113 -6.62 -24.30 -0.95
N GLU A 1114 -7.19 -24.31 -2.16
CA GLU A 1114 -6.47 -24.68 -3.38
C GLU A 1114 -5.29 -23.74 -3.67
N ARG A 1115 -5.42 -22.47 -3.30
CA ARG A 1115 -4.37 -21.46 -3.43
C ARG A 1115 -3.21 -21.71 -2.46
N GLU A 1116 -3.53 -21.87 -1.17
CA GLU A 1116 -2.53 -22.20 -0.14
C GLU A 1116 -1.83 -23.50 -0.48
N THR A 1117 -2.59 -24.52 -0.90
CA THR A 1117 -2.06 -25.83 -1.29
C THR A 1117 -1.05 -25.70 -2.43
N LEU A 1118 -1.36 -24.98 -3.53
CA LEU A 1118 -0.44 -24.81 -4.64
C LEU A 1118 0.76 -23.94 -4.29
N SER A 1119 0.54 -22.87 -3.53
CA SER A 1119 1.59 -21.98 -3.02
C SER A 1119 2.62 -22.76 -2.19
N THR A 1120 2.14 -23.55 -1.22
CA THR A 1120 2.98 -24.43 -0.42
C THR A 1120 3.66 -25.51 -1.28
N ILE A 1121 2.96 -26.09 -2.24
CA ILE A 1121 3.58 -27.07 -3.15
C ILE A 1121 4.75 -26.46 -3.93
N PHE A 1122 4.62 -25.24 -4.45
CA PHE A 1122 5.71 -24.57 -5.17
C PHE A 1122 6.88 -24.25 -4.24
N HIS A 1123 6.61 -23.83 -3.01
CA HIS A 1123 7.62 -23.62 -1.96
C HIS A 1123 8.40 -24.90 -1.65
N GLU A 1124 7.70 -26.00 -1.39
CA GLU A 1124 8.33 -27.29 -1.09
C GLU A 1124 9.04 -27.90 -2.29
N MET A 1125 8.55 -27.68 -3.52
CA MET A 1125 9.25 -28.08 -4.75
C MET A 1125 10.56 -27.29 -4.93
N ALA A 1126 10.57 -26.00 -4.60
CA ALA A 1126 11.79 -25.20 -4.62
C ALA A 1126 12.81 -25.70 -3.58
N HIS A 1127 12.37 -26.07 -2.37
CA HIS A 1127 13.24 -26.74 -1.39
C HIS A 1127 13.76 -28.09 -1.89
N ALA A 1128 12.92 -28.89 -2.54
CA ALA A 1128 13.34 -30.19 -3.08
C ALA A 1128 14.39 -30.04 -4.19
N ASP A 1129 14.26 -29.00 -5.01
CA ASP A 1129 15.17 -28.74 -6.13
C ASP A 1129 16.51 -28.13 -5.65
N LEU A 1130 16.46 -27.14 -4.76
CA LEU A 1130 17.64 -26.38 -4.33
C LEU A 1130 18.35 -26.96 -3.10
N HIS A 1131 17.64 -27.63 -2.19
CA HIS A 1131 18.15 -27.98 -0.85
C HIS A 1131 18.18 -29.48 -0.54
N ASN A 1132 18.10 -30.33 -1.57
CA ASN A 1132 18.36 -31.77 -1.38
C ASN A 1132 19.86 -32.03 -1.09
N PRO A 1133 20.22 -33.20 -0.51
CA PRO A 1133 21.59 -33.46 -0.08
C PRO A 1133 22.62 -33.43 -1.21
N LYS A 1134 22.22 -33.74 -2.46
CA LYS A 1134 23.11 -33.65 -3.63
C LYS A 1134 23.34 -32.20 -4.05
N SER A 1135 22.29 -31.37 -4.06
CA SER A 1135 22.39 -29.94 -4.39
C SER A 1135 23.23 -29.15 -3.38
N LEU A 1136 23.25 -29.61 -2.12
CA LEU A 1136 24.01 -29.03 -1.00
C LEU A 1136 25.42 -29.62 -0.82
N GLU A 1137 25.83 -30.60 -1.63
CA GLU A 1137 27.15 -31.22 -1.49
C GLU A 1137 28.27 -30.18 -1.62
N GLY A 1138 29.05 -30.01 -0.55
CA GLY A 1138 30.14 -29.01 -0.47
C GLY A 1138 29.69 -27.56 -0.27
N LYS A 1139 28.40 -27.30 0.04
CA LYS A 1139 27.86 -25.95 0.28
C LYS A 1139 27.24 -25.84 1.67
N HIS A 1140 27.66 -24.83 2.43
CA HIS A 1140 27.01 -24.47 3.71
C HIS A 1140 26.10 -23.27 3.50
N LEU A 1141 24.79 -23.52 3.47
CA LEU A 1141 23.75 -22.48 3.39
C LEU A 1141 23.02 -22.37 4.72
N THR A 1142 22.81 -21.14 5.20
CA THR A 1142 21.98 -20.87 6.39
C THR A 1142 20.51 -21.18 6.10
N ARG A 1143 19.72 -21.42 7.15
CA ARG A 1143 18.27 -21.63 7.03
C ARG A 1143 17.60 -20.45 6.33
N THR A 1144 17.98 -19.22 6.69
CA THR A 1144 17.46 -17.98 6.12
C THR A 1144 17.69 -17.88 4.61
N THR A 1145 18.87 -18.25 4.11
CA THR A 1145 19.16 -18.26 2.67
C THR A 1145 18.31 -19.29 1.93
N LYS A 1146 18.07 -20.46 2.54
CA LYS A 1146 17.23 -21.50 1.97
C LYS A 1146 15.76 -21.07 1.88
N GLU A 1147 15.21 -20.47 2.93
CA GLU A 1147 13.82 -19.96 2.90
C GLU A 1147 13.68 -18.82 1.89
N LEU A 1148 14.64 -17.89 1.83
CA LEU A 1148 14.63 -16.81 0.84
C LEU A 1148 14.58 -17.34 -0.60
N GLN A 1149 15.43 -18.32 -0.93
CA GLN A 1149 15.43 -18.91 -2.26
C GLN A 1149 14.09 -19.59 -2.57
N ALA A 1150 13.57 -20.39 -1.65
CA ALA A 1150 12.35 -21.15 -1.86
C ALA A 1150 11.11 -20.25 -1.96
N GLU A 1151 10.98 -19.28 -1.07
CA GLU A 1151 9.85 -18.34 -1.05
C GLU A 1151 9.84 -17.45 -2.29
N SER A 1152 11.03 -17.01 -2.74
CA SER A 1152 11.15 -16.19 -3.96
C SER A 1152 10.82 -16.99 -5.22
N VAL A 1153 11.25 -18.25 -5.31
CA VAL A 1153 10.90 -19.14 -6.42
C VAL A 1153 9.40 -19.42 -6.42
N ALA A 1154 8.82 -19.74 -5.27
CA ALA A 1154 7.39 -19.99 -5.12
C ALA A 1154 6.55 -18.77 -5.53
N TYR A 1155 6.96 -17.56 -5.10
CA TYR A 1155 6.33 -16.30 -5.49
C TYR A 1155 6.33 -16.10 -7.01
N VAL A 1156 7.49 -16.29 -7.67
CA VAL A 1156 7.63 -16.11 -9.11
C VAL A 1156 6.77 -17.11 -9.88
N VAL A 1157 6.75 -18.38 -9.46
CA VAL A 1157 5.95 -19.44 -10.07
C VAL A 1157 4.45 -19.21 -9.84
N ALA A 1158 4.04 -18.85 -8.62
CA ALA A 1158 2.65 -18.57 -8.28
C ALA A 1158 2.10 -17.38 -9.10
N ASN A 1159 2.87 -16.30 -9.21
CA ASN A 1159 2.50 -15.11 -9.99
C ASN A 1159 2.54 -15.36 -11.51
N HIS A 1160 3.35 -16.30 -11.98
CA HIS A 1160 3.32 -16.76 -13.38
C HIS A 1160 1.95 -17.38 -13.71
N TYR A 1161 1.41 -18.19 -12.81
CA TYR A 1161 0.08 -18.83 -12.92
C TYR A 1161 -1.10 -17.96 -12.40
N GLY A 1162 -0.88 -16.67 -12.15
CA GLY A 1162 -1.95 -15.74 -11.75
C GLY A 1162 -2.56 -16.04 -10.37
N LEU A 1163 -1.84 -16.76 -9.50
CA LEU A 1163 -2.25 -16.94 -8.10
C LEU A 1163 -2.07 -15.63 -7.33
N ASP A 1164 -2.95 -15.39 -6.36
CA ASP A 1164 -2.84 -14.27 -5.44
C ASP A 1164 -1.59 -14.43 -4.56
N THR A 1165 -0.63 -13.51 -4.72
CA THR A 1165 0.63 -13.49 -3.98
C THR A 1165 0.68 -12.40 -2.89
N SER A 1166 -0.48 -11.81 -2.54
CA SER A 1166 -0.56 -10.73 -1.54
C SER A 1166 -0.09 -11.16 -0.13
N SER A 1167 -0.21 -12.45 0.21
CA SER A 1167 0.19 -13.01 1.50
C SER A 1167 1.70 -13.25 1.66
N TYR A 1168 2.49 -13.17 0.59
CA TYR A 1168 3.96 -13.32 0.67
C TYR A 1168 4.59 -12.06 1.27
N SER A 1169 5.50 -12.23 2.24
CA SER A 1169 6.19 -11.13 2.92
C SER A 1169 7.69 -11.35 2.96
N PHE A 1170 8.45 -10.41 2.39
CA PHE A 1170 9.91 -10.44 2.38
C PHE A 1170 10.52 -9.48 3.41
N GLY A 1171 9.78 -9.13 4.48
CA GLY A 1171 10.17 -8.10 5.46
C GLY A 1171 11.50 -8.37 6.17
N TYR A 1172 11.89 -9.64 6.33
CA TYR A 1172 13.17 -10.04 6.91
C TYR A 1172 14.40 -9.65 6.06
N LEU A 1173 14.21 -9.29 4.77
CA LEU A 1173 15.30 -8.87 3.88
C LEU A 1173 15.88 -7.50 4.21
N ALA A 1174 15.17 -6.66 4.98
CA ALA A 1174 15.65 -5.35 5.39
C ALA A 1174 16.91 -5.43 6.30
N GLY A 1175 17.11 -6.56 6.99
CA GLY A 1175 18.29 -6.79 7.84
C GLY A 1175 19.56 -7.20 7.09
N TRP A 1176 19.44 -7.66 5.84
CA TRP A 1176 20.57 -8.19 5.05
C TRP A 1176 21.49 -7.11 4.49
N SER A 1177 21.08 -5.83 4.50
CA SER A 1177 21.82 -4.72 3.87
C SER A 1177 22.99 -4.18 4.69
N LYS A 1178 23.29 -4.75 5.87
CA LYS A 1178 24.24 -4.21 6.84
C LYS A 1178 25.66 -4.83 6.78
N GLU A 1179 25.89 -5.86 5.96
CA GLU A 1179 27.18 -6.56 5.90
C GLU A 1179 27.95 -6.33 4.58
N PRO A 1180 29.30 -6.23 4.60
CA PRO A 1180 30.12 -5.95 3.40
C PRO A 1180 30.05 -7.00 2.29
N ASP A 1181 29.87 -8.29 2.63
CA ASP A 1181 29.84 -9.42 1.68
C ASP A 1181 28.42 -9.72 1.13
N SER A 1182 27.38 -9.06 1.67
CA SER A 1182 25.97 -9.28 1.34
C SER A 1182 25.61 -9.09 -0.14
N LEU A 1183 26.35 -8.27 -0.89
CA LEU A 1183 26.04 -7.96 -2.30
C LEU A 1183 26.37 -9.13 -3.24
N ALA A 1184 27.55 -9.73 -3.08
CA ALA A 1184 28.00 -10.84 -3.91
C ALA A 1184 27.14 -12.08 -3.63
N ASP A 1185 26.79 -12.27 -2.36
CA ASP A 1185 25.87 -13.32 -1.93
C ASP A 1185 24.46 -13.10 -2.46
N LEU A 1186 23.94 -11.86 -2.48
CA LEU A 1186 22.60 -11.55 -3.01
C LEU A 1186 22.51 -11.73 -4.54
N GLU A 1187 23.49 -11.23 -5.30
CA GLU A 1187 23.53 -11.44 -6.76
C GLU A 1187 23.54 -12.94 -7.09
N ALA A 1188 24.32 -13.72 -6.32
CA ALA A 1188 24.34 -15.18 -6.43
C ALA A 1188 22.98 -15.80 -6.07
N GLN A 1189 22.34 -15.37 -4.98
CA GLN A 1189 21.01 -15.88 -4.57
C GLN A 1189 19.94 -15.58 -5.62
N LEU A 1190 19.88 -14.35 -6.16
CA LEU A 1190 18.88 -13.97 -7.17
C LEU A 1190 19.13 -14.65 -8.52
N SER A 1191 20.39 -14.93 -8.85
CA SER A 1191 20.72 -15.75 -10.01
C SER A 1191 20.19 -17.18 -9.84
N ILE A 1192 20.31 -17.77 -8.66
CA ILE A 1192 19.75 -19.09 -8.34
C ILE A 1192 18.22 -19.07 -8.42
N VAL A 1193 17.57 -18.07 -7.81
CA VAL A 1193 16.11 -17.89 -7.86
C VAL A 1193 15.60 -17.76 -9.30
N GLN A 1194 16.24 -16.93 -10.11
CA GLN A 1194 15.83 -16.73 -11.51
C GLN A 1194 15.97 -18.02 -12.33
N GLN A 1195 17.06 -18.76 -12.13
CA GLN A 1195 17.33 -19.98 -12.87
C GLN A 1195 16.38 -21.11 -12.47
N GLU A 1196 16.12 -21.28 -11.17
CA GLU A 1196 15.19 -22.30 -10.67
C GLU A 1196 13.74 -21.97 -11.01
N ALA A 1197 13.29 -20.73 -10.82
CA ALA A 1197 11.93 -20.35 -11.18
C ALA A 1197 11.66 -20.56 -12.68
N LYS A 1198 12.64 -20.25 -13.54
CA LYS A 1198 12.54 -20.53 -14.98
C LYS A 1198 12.40 -22.03 -15.27
N ASP A 1199 13.26 -22.85 -14.69
CA ASP A 1199 13.24 -24.30 -14.90
C ASP A 1199 11.94 -24.94 -14.38
N LEU A 1200 11.49 -24.54 -13.19
CA LEU A 1200 10.27 -25.03 -12.56
C LEU A 1200 9.03 -24.64 -13.37
N ILE A 1201 8.92 -23.38 -13.82
CA ILE A 1201 7.85 -22.94 -14.73
C ILE A 1201 7.85 -23.78 -16.01
N GLN A 1202 9.01 -24.00 -16.65
CA GLN A 1202 9.09 -24.76 -17.88
C GLN A 1202 8.63 -26.22 -17.72
N ARG A 1203 9.00 -26.86 -16.60
CA ARG A 1203 8.56 -28.23 -16.28
C ARG A 1203 7.07 -28.29 -15.98
N LEU A 1204 6.57 -27.37 -15.15
CA LEU A 1204 5.16 -27.28 -14.80
C LEU A 1204 4.30 -27.00 -16.02
N ASP A 1205 4.70 -26.07 -16.89
CA ASP A 1205 4.02 -25.80 -18.15
C ASP A 1205 3.90 -27.06 -18.98
N THR A 1206 5.03 -27.76 -19.22
CA THR A 1206 5.08 -29.01 -20.00
C THR A 1206 4.16 -30.10 -19.43
N ALA A 1207 4.05 -30.23 -18.10
CA ALA A 1207 3.15 -31.18 -17.46
C ALA A 1207 1.69 -30.72 -17.55
N PHE A 1208 1.43 -29.43 -17.36
CA PHE A 1208 0.10 -28.82 -17.39
C PHE A 1208 -0.57 -28.96 -18.76
N GLU A 1209 0.20 -28.94 -19.85
CA GLU A 1209 -0.28 -29.16 -21.23
C GLU A 1209 -1.09 -30.45 -21.38
N LYS A 1210 -0.73 -31.50 -20.63
CA LYS A 1210 -1.36 -32.82 -20.74
C LYS A 1210 -2.78 -32.86 -20.17
N TYR A 1211 -3.13 -31.89 -19.31
CA TYR A 1211 -4.39 -31.89 -18.55
C TYR A 1211 -5.42 -30.88 -19.08
N GLN A 1212 -5.13 -30.13 -20.14
CA GLN A 1212 -6.10 -29.29 -20.86
C GLN A 1212 -6.59 -29.96 -22.16
N SER A 1213 -7.91 -30.05 -22.35
CA SER A 1213 -8.57 -30.70 -23.50
C SER A 1213 -8.84 -29.77 -24.70
N LYS A 1214 -8.12 -28.66 -24.79
CA LYS A 1214 -8.00 -27.81 -25.98
C LYS A 1214 -6.53 -27.79 -26.35
N GLU A 1215 -6.20 -27.68 -27.64
CA GLU A 1215 -4.80 -27.49 -28.06
C GLU A 1215 -4.12 -26.51 -27.11
N VAL A 1216 -3.04 -26.98 -26.50
CA VAL A 1216 -2.25 -26.20 -25.57
C VAL A 1216 -1.57 -25.13 -26.40
N SER A 1217 -2.27 -24.03 -26.54
CA SER A 1217 -1.69 -22.76 -26.91
C SER A 1217 -0.92 -22.30 -25.68
N LYS A 1218 0.24 -22.92 -25.44
CA LYS A 1218 1.35 -22.27 -24.75
C LYS A 1218 1.39 -20.82 -25.21
N ASP A 1219 1.48 -19.84 -24.31
CA ASP A 1219 1.36 -18.42 -24.66
C ASP A 1219 1.99 -18.17 -26.05
N PRO A 1220 1.18 -18.01 -27.13
CA PRO A 1220 1.72 -17.99 -28.47
C PRO A 1220 2.62 -16.78 -28.66
N LEU A 1221 2.48 -15.77 -27.80
CA LEU A 1221 3.37 -14.63 -27.72
C LEU A 1221 4.70 -15.02 -27.07
N SER A 1222 4.73 -15.50 -25.83
CA SER A 1222 5.98 -15.90 -25.15
C SER A 1222 6.72 -16.98 -25.91
N GLN A 1223 6.05 -17.95 -26.50
CA GLN A 1223 6.72 -18.99 -27.29
C GLN A 1223 7.18 -18.55 -28.65
N LYS A 1224 6.42 -17.71 -29.36
CA LYS A 1224 6.94 -17.12 -30.59
C LYS A 1224 8.03 -16.09 -30.27
N LEU A 1225 8.01 -15.44 -29.11
CA LEU A 1225 9.07 -14.53 -28.65
C LEU A 1225 10.32 -15.31 -28.26
N GLU A 1226 10.20 -16.40 -27.51
CA GLU A 1226 11.26 -17.35 -27.19
C GLU A 1226 11.82 -17.95 -28.47
N HIS A 1227 10.99 -18.61 -29.30
CA HIS A 1227 11.41 -19.19 -30.56
C HIS A 1227 12.00 -18.14 -31.50
N PHE A 1228 11.48 -16.90 -31.54
CA PHE A 1228 12.07 -15.82 -32.32
C PHE A 1228 13.40 -15.34 -31.73
N ASN A 1229 13.52 -15.20 -30.41
CA ASN A 1229 14.71 -14.78 -29.70
C ASN A 1229 15.82 -15.84 -29.82
N GLU A 1230 15.49 -17.11 -29.62
CA GLU A 1230 16.32 -18.28 -29.85
C GLU A 1230 16.73 -18.38 -31.31
N LYS A 1231 15.81 -18.25 -32.27
CA LYS A 1231 16.12 -18.25 -33.70
C LYS A 1231 16.92 -17.03 -34.12
N CYS A 1232 16.80 -15.90 -33.44
CA CYS A 1232 17.66 -14.73 -33.62
C CYS A 1232 19.07 -14.97 -33.04
N GLN A 1233 19.18 -15.57 -31.85
CA GLN A 1233 20.46 -15.94 -31.23
C GLN A 1233 21.15 -17.04 -32.04
N GLN A 1234 20.43 -18.08 -32.45
CA GLN A 1234 20.88 -19.13 -33.36
C GLN A 1234 21.24 -18.56 -34.72
N LYS A 1235 20.44 -17.68 -35.36
CA LYS A 1235 20.88 -17.02 -36.61
C LYS A 1235 22.08 -16.11 -36.42
N MET A 1236 22.29 -15.51 -35.25
CA MET A 1236 23.50 -14.74 -34.96
C MET A 1236 24.72 -15.65 -34.70
N ALA A 1237 24.52 -16.85 -34.13
CA ALA A 1237 25.54 -17.87 -33.92
C ALA A 1237 25.85 -18.67 -35.21
N GLU A 1238 24.85 -19.03 -36.00
CA GLU A 1238 24.93 -19.67 -37.32
C GLU A 1238 25.51 -18.72 -38.34
N LYS A 1239 25.11 -17.43 -38.40
CA LYS A 1239 25.78 -16.44 -39.25
C LYS A 1239 27.24 -16.19 -38.83
N ALA A 1240 27.60 -16.54 -37.59
CA ALA A 1240 28.98 -16.59 -37.13
C ALA A 1240 29.68 -17.94 -37.40
N ALA A 1241 28.95 -19.05 -37.56
CA ALA A 1241 29.48 -20.38 -37.86
C ALA A 1241 29.47 -20.75 -39.36
N SER A 1242 28.67 -20.06 -40.18
CA SER A 1242 28.38 -20.35 -41.58
C SER A 1242 29.07 -19.39 -42.56
N GLU A 1243 30.12 -18.67 -42.16
CA GLU A 1243 31.01 -18.05 -43.14
C GLU A 1243 31.94 -19.13 -43.69
N PRO A 1244 31.76 -19.59 -44.94
CA PRO A 1244 32.71 -20.52 -45.53
C PRO A 1244 33.93 -19.73 -46.01
N GLU A 1245 35.10 -20.31 -45.80
CA GLU A 1245 36.28 -20.04 -46.60
C GLU A 1245 35.89 -19.83 -48.08
N LYS A 1246 36.09 -18.61 -48.61
CA LYS A 1246 36.25 -18.45 -50.05
C LYS A 1246 37.73 -18.43 -50.38
N LYS A 1247 38.24 -19.61 -50.74
CA LYS A 1247 39.36 -19.76 -51.66
C LYS A 1247 39.07 -18.96 -52.94
N SER A 1248 40.12 -18.25 -53.34
CA SER A 1248 40.38 -17.60 -54.62
C SER A 1248 39.74 -18.26 -55.85
N HIS A 1249 39.17 -17.44 -56.73
CA HIS A 1249 39.24 -17.60 -58.20
C HIS A 1249 39.15 -16.21 -58.88
N PRO A 1250 39.66 -16.05 -60.12
CA PRO A 1250 40.78 -15.15 -60.40
C PRO A 1250 40.38 -13.91 -61.22
N GLN A 1251 41.24 -12.90 -61.15
CA GLN A 1251 41.43 -11.84 -62.15
C GLN A 1251 41.62 -12.46 -63.54
N LYS A 1252 41.24 -11.90 -64.68
CA LYS A 1252 40.85 -10.54 -65.08
C LYS A 1252 40.32 -10.70 -66.52
N GLY A 1253 39.54 -9.74 -67.01
CA GLY A 1253 39.46 -9.51 -68.46
C GLY A 1253 40.83 -9.10 -69.01
N ASP A 1254 41.18 -9.56 -70.21
CA ASP A 1254 41.06 -8.72 -71.41
C ASP A 1254 41.50 -9.47 -72.68
N GLU A 1255 40.76 -9.13 -73.76
CA GLU A 1255 41.13 -9.04 -75.19
C GLU A 1255 41.75 -10.27 -75.89
N GLU A 1256 41.01 -10.95 -76.76
CA GLU A 1256 40.64 -10.63 -78.16
C GLU A 1256 41.61 -11.16 -79.23
N LYS A 1257 41.08 -12.19 -79.90
CA LYS A 1257 41.13 -12.51 -81.33
C LYS A 1257 42.26 -13.33 -81.96
N ASP A 1258 41.75 -14.43 -82.49
CA ASP A 1258 41.99 -15.09 -83.76
C ASP A 1258 43.18 -16.03 -83.93
N ASN A 1259 42.81 -17.31 -83.81
CA ASN A 1259 42.94 -18.33 -84.85
C ASN A 1259 44.30 -18.44 -85.55
N GLN A 1260 45.10 -19.40 -85.09
CA GLN A 1260 45.71 -20.41 -85.97
C GLN A 1260 46.44 -21.51 -85.17
N ALA A 1261 46.18 -22.74 -85.61
CA ALA A 1261 47.09 -23.88 -85.72
C ALA A 1261 48.01 -24.27 -84.54
N SER A 1262 47.62 -25.37 -83.88
CA SER A 1262 48.38 -26.62 -83.70
C SER A 1262 49.92 -26.55 -83.62
N LYS A 1263 50.48 -26.90 -82.45
CA LYS A 1263 51.22 -28.16 -82.20
C LYS A 1263 51.70 -28.23 -80.75
#